data_AF-A0A832DCF9-F1
#
_entry.id   AF-A0A832DCF9-F1
#
_cell.length_a   1.000
_cell.length_b   1.000
_cell.length_c   1.000
_cell.angle_alpha   90.00
_cell.angle_beta   90.00
_cell.angle_gamma   90.00
#
_symmetry.space_group_name_H-M   'P 1'
#
loop_
_entity.id
_entity.type
_entity.pdbx_description
1 polymer ?
#
loop_
_entity_poly.entity_id
_entity_poly.type
_entity_poly.pdbx_seq_one_letter_code
_entity_poly.pdbx_strand_id
1 'polypeptide(L)'
;MQGKWNNVTNPSWEGKMTLNINQQMNYWIVEPANLSECHAPMFDLVKDLMISGARIARNHYNARGWVVHHNTDLWRGAAPINGRDGLWPTWECVVVPAFMGARFCTPEDTNFLIKTAYPAMKSAAEFYLDFLVEHPGYPGWFVTCPSYSPEHDHPVFGPNVAGPTMDNELIRALFKSILEAGRIVGEDESFLRAVSNMLLKLPPLQIGRYGQLQEWLEDVDRPNDTHRHCSHLVGLYPGDSISLFDTPELAMAAKVSVDWRGYIFGDKGWAKSWRACLRARLGDGETAYLHLTNLIAQNLSSNMMFTDIPNRQVDGTFGAAAAMIEMILQSHRGEIHLLPALPRAWTNGIVRGLRARGGFEVDIVWTNHKLSEARITSLWGTTCCVRSKWPIEVRHGNEYLYVEMVKPGVWKFPTTPGKVYVVEPAVVYEVEHSAIVKVEGGSTLVITNAAFSNQRGLRLSASDFAASFTLGFTNLPPGDYTVVLGINRTRQGGRFQVGIGLDPGVTNRLPGVLNAHCATGFVYVLPTILFTETNRFDFWTNMLEEVELVPIRIPSNAVLYLKFWPEGLTGSTNYDLELDYVRLHPVVRRPKITAALDRSGYILSWPEHARFWQLKHSTNLLSEVWQACLVPVTMVGGECRLVIEPSMPPVFYRLDSIP
;
A
#
# COMPACT_ATOMS: atom_id res chain seq x y z
N MET A 1 16.07 20.49 -16.79
CA MET A 1 15.43 21.61 -16.06
C MET A 1 14.24 22.26 -16.78
N GLN A 2 14.27 22.46 -18.11
CA GLN A 2 13.27 23.28 -18.83
C GLN A 2 12.43 22.48 -19.86
N GLY A 3 12.42 21.16 -19.74
CA GLY A 3 11.89 20.29 -20.79
C GLY A 3 12.72 20.45 -22.06
N LYS A 4 12.12 20.98 -23.13
CA LYS A 4 12.79 21.33 -24.39
C LYS A 4 12.69 22.82 -24.75
N TRP A 5 12.16 23.66 -23.84
CA TRP A 5 11.80 25.05 -24.14
C TRP A 5 12.71 26.04 -23.42
N ASN A 6 13.62 26.64 -24.18
CA ASN A 6 14.56 27.64 -23.69
C ASN A 6 14.79 28.69 -24.79
N ASN A 7 14.79 29.97 -24.41
CA ASN A 7 15.01 31.10 -25.34
C ASN A 7 16.24 31.95 -24.98
N VAL A 8 17.06 31.50 -24.02
CA VAL A 8 18.27 32.21 -23.60
C VAL A 8 19.50 31.32 -23.76
N THR A 9 20.66 31.91 -24.05
CA THR A 9 21.91 31.17 -24.24
C THR A 9 22.57 30.75 -22.93
N ASN A 10 22.28 31.46 -21.83
CA ASN A 10 22.76 31.15 -20.49
C ASN A 10 21.56 30.98 -19.52
N PRO A 11 20.79 29.89 -19.64
CA PRO A 11 19.66 29.64 -18.76
C PRO A 11 20.12 29.34 -17.34
N SER A 12 19.25 29.59 -16.35
CA SER A 12 19.51 29.27 -14.95
C SER A 12 19.84 27.79 -14.76
N TRP A 13 20.88 27.51 -13.97
CA TRP A 13 21.47 26.17 -13.82
C TRP A 13 21.82 25.50 -15.16
N GLU A 14 22.16 26.32 -16.17
CA GLU A 14 22.54 25.91 -17.52
C GLU A 14 21.49 25.05 -18.25
N GLY A 15 20.24 25.06 -17.78
CA GLY A 15 19.17 24.23 -18.36
C GLY A 15 19.44 22.72 -18.26
N LYS A 16 20.41 22.32 -17.43
CA LYS A 16 20.98 20.97 -17.30
C LYS A 16 19.98 19.92 -16.79
N MET A 17 20.47 18.71 -16.55
CA MET A 17 19.75 17.66 -15.85
C MET A 17 20.24 17.66 -14.40
N THR A 18 19.45 18.28 -13.50
CA THR A 18 19.74 18.28 -12.06
C THR A 18 19.16 17.04 -11.41
N LEU A 19 20.06 16.27 -10.82
CA LEU A 19 19.88 14.87 -10.47
C LEU A 19 19.60 14.67 -8.99
N ASN A 20 19.62 15.70 -8.14
CA ASN A 20 19.30 15.54 -6.71
C ASN A 20 17.79 15.65 -6.39
N ILE A 21 16.94 16.00 -7.37
CA ILE A 21 15.46 15.95 -7.27
C ILE A 21 14.75 16.22 -8.61
N ASN A 22 15.23 17.19 -9.39
CA ASN A 22 14.46 17.78 -10.50
C ASN A 22 14.24 16.81 -11.66
N GLN A 23 15.30 16.11 -12.08
CA GLN A 23 15.21 15.16 -13.18
C GLN A 23 14.27 14.01 -12.82
N GLN A 24 14.28 13.54 -11.58
CA GLN A 24 13.35 12.52 -11.09
C GLN A 24 11.91 13.01 -11.11
N MET A 25 11.69 14.22 -10.61
CA MET A 25 10.36 14.82 -10.53
C MET A 25 9.70 14.93 -11.90
N ASN A 26 10.49 15.18 -12.95
CA ASN A 26 9.99 15.16 -14.33
C ASN A 26 9.37 13.81 -14.74
N TYR A 27 9.81 12.70 -14.13
CA TYR A 27 9.38 11.35 -14.49
C TYR A 27 8.44 10.70 -13.46
N TRP A 28 8.18 11.31 -12.30
CA TRP A 28 7.26 10.76 -11.31
C TRP A 28 5.85 10.50 -11.83
N ILE A 29 5.40 11.31 -12.80
CA ILE A 29 4.09 11.16 -13.43
C ILE A 29 4.04 10.05 -14.49
N VAL A 30 5.17 9.67 -15.08
CA VAL A 30 5.22 8.91 -16.34
C VAL A 30 4.52 7.57 -16.24
N GLU A 31 4.87 6.75 -15.25
CA GLU A 31 4.19 5.47 -15.04
C GLU A 31 2.74 5.66 -14.56
N PRO A 32 2.45 6.36 -13.44
CA PRO A 32 1.10 6.42 -12.91
C PRO A 32 0.08 7.10 -13.82
N ALA A 33 0.51 7.98 -14.74
CA ALA A 33 -0.35 8.60 -15.75
C ALA A 33 -0.43 7.81 -17.08
N ASN A 34 0.07 6.57 -17.13
CA ASN A 34 0.00 5.70 -18.31
C ASN A 34 0.74 6.26 -19.54
N LEU A 35 1.95 6.78 -19.30
CA LEU A 35 2.84 7.36 -20.33
C LEU A 35 4.16 6.60 -20.40
N SER A 36 4.17 5.29 -20.11
CA SER A 36 5.39 4.48 -19.95
C SER A 36 6.41 4.64 -21.10
N GLU A 37 5.98 4.86 -22.33
CA GLU A 37 6.88 5.16 -23.45
C GLU A 37 7.76 6.40 -23.23
N CYS A 38 7.28 7.39 -22.47
CA CYS A 38 8.01 8.61 -22.14
C CYS A 38 9.18 8.36 -21.19
N HIS A 39 9.30 7.18 -20.57
CA HIS A 39 10.43 6.82 -19.72
C HIS A 39 11.67 6.39 -20.51
N ALA A 40 11.53 6.02 -21.79
CA ALA A 40 12.64 5.53 -22.61
C ALA A 40 13.88 6.45 -22.62
N PRO A 41 13.77 7.79 -22.72
CA PRO A 41 14.92 8.69 -22.68
C PRO A 41 15.68 8.68 -21.34
N MET A 42 14.99 8.40 -20.23
CA MET A 42 15.64 8.23 -18.92
C MET A 42 16.51 6.97 -18.90
N PHE A 43 16.04 5.88 -19.51
CA PHE A 43 16.83 4.65 -19.60
C PHE A 43 18.06 4.83 -20.48
N ASP A 44 17.96 5.57 -21.58
CA ASP A 44 19.12 5.88 -22.42
C ASP A 44 20.11 6.80 -21.71
N LEU A 45 19.63 7.79 -20.94
CA LEU A 45 20.46 8.59 -20.05
C LEU A 45 21.26 7.71 -19.07
N VAL A 46 20.60 6.73 -18.41
CA VAL A 46 21.26 5.79 -17.49
C VAL A 46 22.32 4.95 -18.22
N LYS A 47 22.01 4.38 -19.39
CA LYS A 47 22.98 3.58 -20.17
C LYS A 47 24.24 4.38 -20.50
N ASP A 48 24.09 5.63 -20.93
CA ASP A 48 25.23 6.47 -21.25
C ASP A 48 26.03 6.86 -19.99
N LEU A 49 25.33 7.17 -18.89
CA LEU A 49 25.95 7.52 -17.61
C LEU A 49 26.66 6.33 -16.97
N MET A 50 26.25 5.09 -17.21
CA MET A 50 27.02 3.92 -16.78
C MET A 50 28.43 3.93 -17.40
N ILE A 51 28.55 4.38 -18.64
CA ILE A 51 29.85 4.42 -19.35
C ILE A 51 30.75 5.54 -18.78
N SER A 52 30.22 6.75 -18.63
CA SER A 52 31.00 7.87 -18.07
C SER A 52 31.23 7.71 -16.57
N GLY A 53 30.21 7.30 -15.83
CA GLY A 53 30.23 7.05 -14.40
C GLY A 53 31.16 5.91 -14.00
N ALA A 54 31.31 4.86 -14.81
CA ALA A 54 32.30 3.81 -14.52
C ALA A 54 33.75 4.32 -14.59
N ARG A 55 34.04 5.32 -15.44
CA ARG A 55 35.35 5.98 -15.44
C ARG A 55 35.55 6.81 -14.17
N ILE A 56 34.50 7.48 -13.70
CA ILE A 56 34.54 8.27 -12.46
C ILE A 56 34.71 7.36 -11.24
N ALA A 57 33.94 6.27 -11.13
CA ALA A 57 34.05 5.27 -10.06
C ALA A 57 35.49 4.78 -9.91
N ARG A 58 36.12 4.40 -11.03
CA ARG A 58 37.50 3.93 -11.06
C ARG A 58 38.51 5.03 -10.71
N ASN A 59 38.43 6.18 -11.39
CA ASN A 59 39.48 7.18 -11.33
C ASN A 59 39.42 8.07 -10.07
N HIS A 60 38.25 8.23 -9.45
CA HIS A 60 38.07 9.10 -8.29
C HIS A 60 37.92 8.30 -6.99
N TYR A 61 37.32 7.10 -7.06
CA TYR A 61 37.00 6.31 -5.87
C TYR A 61 37.73 4.97 -5.81
N ASN A 62 38.48 4.59 -6.85
CA ASN A 62 39.07 3.25 -6.98
C ASN A 62 38.05 2.12 -6.74
N ALA A 63 36.81 2.35 -7.19
CA ALA A 63 35.68 1.46 -6.98
C ALA A 63 35.24 0.81 -8.30
N ARG A 64 34.62 -0.37 -8.18
CA ARG A 64 33.85 -0.98 -9.26
C ARG A 64 32.56 -0.19 -9.51
N GLY A 65 31.78 -0.65 -10.47
CA GLY A 65 30.48 -0.06 -10.74
C GLY A 65 30.53 1.24 -11.52
N TRP A 66 29.50 2.06 -11.31
CA TRP A 66 29.39 3.41 -11.88
C TRP A 66 28.75 4.35 -10.84
N VAL A 67 29.07 5.64 -10.95
CA VAL A 67 28.57 6.70 -10.08
C VAL A 67 28.34 7.97 -10.87
N VAL A 68 27.32 8.74 -10.49
CA VAL A 68 27.11 10.11 -10.99
C VAL A 68 26.62 11.01 -9.86
N HIS A 69 26.97 12.28 -9.96
CA HIS A 69 26.70 13.27 -8.92
C HIS A 69 25.45 14.11 -9.24
N HIS A 70 25.22 15.17 -8.46
CA HIS A 70 23.97 15.96 -8.49
C HIS A 70 23.59 16.63 -9.83
N ASN A 71 24.45 16.62 -10.86
CA ASN A 71 24.19 17.24 -12.16
C ASN A 71 24.82 16.47 -13.32
N THR A 72 24.13 16.45 -14.45
CA THR A 72 24.68 16.03 -15.75
C THR A 72 24.12 16.89 -16.89
N ASP A 73 24.59 16.64 -18.11
CA ASP A 73 24.23 17.40 -19.31
C ASP A 73 24.15 16.51 -20.57
N LEU A 74 24.08 17.15 -21.73
CA LEU A 74 24.02 16.45 -23.02
C LEU A 74 25.23 15.52 -23.23
N TRP A 75 26.39 15.86 -22.67
CA TRP A 75 27.65 15.13 -22.82
C TRP A 75 27.87 14.06 -21.76
N ARG A 76 26.88 13.85 -20.88
CA ARG A 76 26.89 12.78 -19.86
C ARG A 76 28.04 12.92 -18.88
N GLY A 77 28.37 14.16 -18.52
CA GLY A 77 29.32 14.43 -17.44
C GLY A 77 28.85 13.77 -16.14
N ALA A 78 29.74 12.97 -15.52
CA ALA A 78 29.44 12.23 -14.30
C ALA A 78 30.26 12.67 -13.09
N ALA A 79 31.29 13.50 -13.29
CA ALA A 79 32.13 14.05 -12.23
C ALA A 79 31.36 15.09 -11.39
N PRO A 80 31.72 15.31 -10.11
CA PRO A 80 31.13 16.36 -9.29
C PRO A 80 31.45 17.75 -9.87
N ILE A 81 30.50 18.69 -9.77
CA ILE A 81 30.62 20.08 -10.28
C ILE A 81 30.16 21.09 -9.21
N ASN A 82 30.27 22.40 -9.46
CA ASN A 82 29.72 23.48 -8.61
C ASN A 82 30.33 23.65 -7.20
N GLY A 83 31.35 22.88 -6.83
CA GLY A 83 32.10 23.05 -5.58
C GLY A 83 31.90 21.90 -4.60
N ARG A 84 31.99 22.19 -3.29
CA ARG A 84 31.91 21.17 -2.23
C ARG A 84 30.55 20.48 -2.19
N ASP A 85 29.49 21.26 -2.37
CA ASP A 85 28.09 20.83 -2.42
C ASP A 85 27.78 20.06 -3.72
N GLY A 86 28.79 19.83 -4.56
CA GLY A 86 28.69 19.03 -5.76
C GLY A 86 28.79 17.53 -5.55
N LEU A 87 29.31 17.13 -4.39
CA LEU A 87 29.74 15.76 -4.09
C LEU A 87 28.61 14.96 -3.43
N TRP A 88 27.64 14.55 -4.24
CA TRP A 88 26.57 13.63 -3.82
C TRP A 88 26.50 12.41 -4.74
N PRO A 89 27.11 11.29 -4.35
CA PRO A 89 27.30 10.11 -5.20
C PRO A 89 26.19 9.08 -5.04
N THR A 90 24.92 9.52 -5.01
CA THR A 90 23.77 8.60 -4.79
C THR A 90 22.67 8.67 -5.84
N TRP A 91 22.91 9.34 -6.97
CA TRP A 91 21.91 9.40 -8.02
C TRP A 91 21.61 8.04 -8.66
N GLU A 92 22.62 7.19 -8.83
CA GLU A 92 22.44 5.87 -9.42
C GLU A 92 21.48 4.98 -8.63
N CYS A 93 21.28 5.22 -7.33
CA CYS A 93 20.22 4.58 -6.55
C CYS A 93 18.82 5.01 -6.96
N VAL A 94 18.70 6.19 -7.57
CA VAL A 94 17.41 6.80 -7.94
C VAL A 94 16.82 6.17 -9.22
N VAL A 95 17.52 5.20 -9.82
CA VAL A 95 16.97 4.34 -10.87
C VAL A 95 15.91 3.36 -10.34
N VAL A 96 15.80 3.18 -9.01
CA VAL A 96 14.88 2.24 -8.38
C VAL A 96 13.41 2.52 -8.73
N PRO A 97 12.85 3.74 -8.59
CA PRO A 97 11.49 4.02 -9.03
C PRO A 97 11.29 3.89 -10.56
N ALA A 98 12.31 4.23 -11.36
CA ALA A 98 12.25 4.18 -12.82
C ALA A 98 12.24 2.74 -13.36
N PHE A 99 12.91 1.81 -12.67
CA PHE A 99 12.92 0.40 -13.04
C PHE A 99 11.77 -0.39 -12.40
N MET A 100 11.41 -0.12 -11.15
CA MET A 100 10.36 -0.87 -10.43
C MET A 100 8.92 -0.42 -10.73
N GLY A 101 8.73 0.66 -11.49
CA GLY A 101 7.43 1.16 -11.90
C GLY A 101 6.72 0.20 -12.84
N ALA A 102 5.80 -0.62 -12.32
CA ALA A 102 4.76 -1.34 -13.06
C ALA A 102 5.20 -2.07 -14.35
N ARG A 103 6.44 -2.60 -14.40
CA ARG A 103 7.09 -3.16 -15.60
C ARG A 103 7.66 -4.58 -15.43
N PHE A 104 7.14 -5.43 -14.54
CA PHE A 104 7.75 -6.76 -14.34
C PHE A 104 6.79 -7.94 -14.36
N CYS A 105 5.82 -7.99 -15.27
CA CYS A 105 5.09 -9.26 -15.49
C CYS A 105 4.76 -9.62 -16.94
N THR A 106 5.31 -8.93 -17.95
CA THR A 106 5.31 -9.43 -19.35
C THR A 106 6.66 -10.07 -19.74
N PRO A 107 6.72 -10.89 -20.79
CA PRO A 107 7.99 -11.36 -21.35
C PRO A 107 8.91 -10.24 -21.84
N GLU A 108 8.36 -9.16 -22.41
CA GLU A 108 9.11 -7.97 -22.86
C GLU A 108 9.71 -7.20 -21.68
N ASP A 109 8.93 -7.06 -20.61
CA ASP A 109 9.33 -6.51 -19.32
C ASP A 109 10.44 -7.32 -18.64
N THR A 110 10.33 -8.65 -18.68
CA THR A 110 11.37 -9.55 -18.18
C THR A 110 12.67 -9.38 -18.97
N ASN A 111 12.57 -9.18 -20.30
CA ASN A 111 13.73 -8.86 -21.12
C ASN A 111 14.34 -7.49 -20.76
N PHE A 112 13.52 -6.46 -20.51
CA PHE A 112 14.00 -5.16 -20.04
C PHE A 112 14.72 -5.26 -18.70
N LEU A 113 14.15 -6.04 -17.76
CA LEU A 113 14.77 -6.33 -16.47
C LEU A 113 16.15 -6.94 -16.65
N ILE A 114 16.22 -8.07 -17.37
CA ILE A 114 17.46 -8.85 -17.56
C ILE A 114 18.53 -8.04 -18.31
N LYS A 115 18.15 -7.31 -19.36
CA LYS A 115 19.11 -6.71 -20.29
C LYS A 115 19.47 -5.27 -19.99
N THR A 116 18.63 -4.54 -19.24
CA THR A 116 18.80 -3.09 -19.03
C THR A 116 18.79 -2.73 -17.55
N ALA A 117 17.68 -3.00 -16.85
CA ALA A 117 17.51 -2.52 -15.48
C ALA A 117 18.46 -3.21 -14.50
N TYR A 118 18.53 -4.54 -14.54
CA TYR A 118 19.32 -5.31 -13.60
C TYR A 118 20.84 -5.06 -13.73
N PRO A 119 21.43 -5.04 -14.94
CA PRO A 119 22.85 -4.68 -15.09
C PRO A 119 23.18 -3.28 -14.56
N ALA A 120 22.29 -2.30 -14.76
CA ALA A 120 22.48 -0.94 -14.25
C ALA A 120 22.46 -0.90 -12.71
N MET A 121 21.47 -1.55 -12.09
CA MET A 121 21.37 -1.65 -10.64
C MET A 121 22.54 -2.44 -10.05
N LYS A 122 22.95 -3.56 -10.67
CA LYS A 122 24.05 -4.40 -10.19
C LYS A 122 25.34 -3.62 -10.16
N SER A 123 25.62 -2.92 -11.26
CA SER A 123 26.81 -2.08 -11.37
C SER A 123 26.79 -0.92 -10.35
N ALA A 124 25.64 -0.31 -10.09
CA ALA A 124 25.52 0.66 -8.99
C ALA A 124 25.78 0.02 -7.61
N ALA A 125 25.26 -1.18 -7.36
CA ALA A 125 25.49 -1.89 -6.10
C ALA A 125 26.96 -2.27 -5.89
N GLU A 126 27.68 -2.64 -6.94
CA GLU A 126 29.13 -2.88 -6.88
C GLU A 126 29.91 -1.62 -6.43
N PHE A 127 29.49 -0.43 -6.86
CA PHE A 127 30.08 0.83 -6.40
C PHE A 127 29.92 0.98 -4.88
N TYR A 128 28.71 0.79 -4.33
CA TYR A 128 28.48 0.94 -2.89
C TYR A 128 29.15 -0.14 -2.04
N LEU A 129 29.30 -1.36 -2.56
CA LEU A 129 30.07 -2.39 -1.87
C LEU A 129 31.55 -2.01 -1.69
N ASP A 130 32.09 -1.16 -2.58
CA ASP A 130 33.47 -0.67 -2.52
C ASP A 130 33.59 0.72 -1.85
N PHE A 131 32.54 1.56 -1.95
CA PHE A 131 32.54 2.95 -1.50
C PHE A 131 32.12 3.13 -0.04
N LEU A 132 31.23 2.28 0.48
CA LEU A 132 30.76 2.41 1.86
C LEU A 132 31.87 2.07 2.86
N VAL A 133 32.04 2.93 3.85
CA VAL A 133 33.06 2.77 4.90
C VAL A 133 32.40 2.67 6.28
N GLU A 134 33.04 1.97 7.21
CA GLU A 134 32.54 1.88 8.58
C GLU A 134 32.64 3.23 9.29
N HIS A 135 31.54 3.65 9.94
CA HIS A 135 31.50 4.92 10.65
C HIS A 135 32.24 4.83 12.00
N PRO A 136 33.22 5.69 12.28
CA PRO A 136 34.05 5.58 13.48
C PRO A 136 33.28 5.80 14.79
N GLY A 137 32.24 6.64 14.76
CA GLY A 137 31.36 6.91 15.91
C GLY A 137 30.16 5.96 16.05
N TYR A 138 29.90 5.12 15.06
CA TYR A 138 28.77 4.18 15.04
C TYR A 138 29.25 2.81 14.56
N PRO A 139 29.97 2.04 15.41
CA PRO A 139 30.56 0.76 15.01
C PRO A 139 29.52 -0.19 14.40
N GLY A 140 29.89 -0.86 13.31
CA GLY A 140 29.01 -1.73 12.54
C GLY A 140 28.13 -1.03 11.51
N TRP A 141 28.02 0.31 11.52
CA TRP A 141 27.32 1.05 10.47
C TRP A 141 28.26 1.41 9.33
N PHE A 142 27.80 1.18 8.10
CA PHE A 142 28.52 1.47 6.88
C PHE A 142 27.84 2.62 6.15
N VAL A 143 28.58 3.68 5.85
CA VAL A 143 28.06 4.99 5.43
C VAL A 143 28.79 5.50 4.20
N THR A 144 28.12 6.38 3.45
CA THR A 144 28.77 7.20 2.43
C THR A 144 29.67 8.23 3.10
N CYS A 145 30.88 8.46 2.60
CA CYS A 145 31.77 9.51 3.09
C CYS A 145 32.84 9.88 2.04
N PRO A 146 32.92 11.16 1.59
CA PRO A 146 31.99 12.25 1.90
C PRO A 146 30.71 12.16 1.05
N SER A 147 29.63 12.71 1.56
CA SER A 147 28.40 13.01 0.81
C SER A 147 27.74 14.25 1.43
N TYR A 148 26.53 14.63 0.99
CA TYR A 148 25.75 15.68 1.65
C TYR A 148 24.25 15.39 1.59
N SER A 149 23.46 16.09 2.42
CA SER A 149 22.00 16.11 2.27
C SER A 149 21.62 17.26 1.33
N PRO A 150 21.15 17.01 0.10
CA PRO A 150 20.89 18.09 -0.85
C PRO A 150 19.80 19.05 -0.36
N GLU A 151 19.96 20.37 -0.38
CA GLU A 151 21.21 21.16 -0.41
C GLU A 151 21.34 21.92 0.90
N HIS A 152 21.33 21.14 1.98
CA HIS A 152 21.21 21.60 3.34
C HIS A 152 22.48 21.30 4.12
N ASP A 153 23.09 22.36 4.65
CA ASP A 153 24.32 22.25 5.44
C ASP A 153 24.06 21.64 6.80
N HIS A 154 24.91 20.69 7.18
CA HIS A 154 25.00 20.26 8.56
C HIS A 154 25.45 21.43 9.44
N PRO A 155 24.79 21.71 10.56
CA PRO A 155 25.03 22.91 11.37
C PRO A 155 26.44 23.02 11.96
N VAL A 156 27.21 21.93 11.98
CA VAL A 156 28.59 21.88 12.51
C VAL A 156 29.62 21.59 11.42
N PHE A 157 29.28 20.78 10.42
CA PHE A 157 30.24 20.23 9.46
C PHE A 157 30.15 20.91 8.08
N GLY A 158 29.13 21.73 7.86
CA GLY A 158 28.83 22.31 6.56
C GLY A 158 28.25 21.26 5.61
N PRO A 159 28.51 21.35 4.30
CA PRO A 159 27.84 20.52 3.31
C PRO A 159 28.25 19.05 3.42
N ASN A 160 29.55 18.76 3.53
CA ASN A 160 30.04 17.40 3.46
C ASN A 160 29.97 16.69 4.82
N VAL A 161 29.22 15.59 4.86
CA VAL A 161 28.95 14.74 6.03
C VAL A 161 29.18 13.26 5.69
N ALA A 162 29.08 12.40 6.71
CA ALA A 162 29.03 10.96 6.54
C ALA A 162 27.59 10.45 6.73
N GLY A 163 27.12 9.61 5.81
CA GLY A 163 25.86 8.88 5.92
C GLY A 163 24.59 9.70 6.16
N PRO A 164 24.32 10.78 5.39
CA PRO A 164 23.04 11.49 5.50
C PRO A 164 21.87 10.54 5.22
N THR A 165 20.71 10.78 5.84
CA THR A 165 19.55 9.87 5.78
C THR A 165 19.10 9.58 4.34
N MET A 166 19.18 10.56 3.43
CA MET A 166 18.85 10.37 2.01
C MET A 166 19.68 9.26 1.36
N ASP A 167 20.99 9.24 1.59
CA ASP A 167 21.89 8.25 1.00
C ASP A 167 21.58 6.84 1.53
N ASN A 168 21.40 6.72 2.84
CA ASN A 168 21.10 5.45 3.49
C ASN A 168 19.83 4.84 2.91
N GLU A 169 18.77 5.64 2.72
CA GLU A 169 17.50 5.17 2.20
C GLU A 169 17.54 4.86 0.70
N LEU A 170 18.26 5.66 -0.09
CA LEU A 170 18.45 5.39 -1.51
C LEU A 170 19.24 4.09 -1.76
N ILE A 171 20.34 3.88 -1.03
CA ILE A 171 21.14 2.66 -1.13
C ILE A 171 20.35 1.46 -0.61
N ARG A 172 19.57 1.63 0.48
CA ARG A 172 18.65 0.61 0.99
C ARG A 172 17.63 0.18 -0.05
N ALA A 173 17.03 1.14 -0.77
CA ALA A 173 16.08 0.86 -1.85
C ALA A 173 16.74 0.11 -3.03
N LEU A 174 17.96 0.51 -3.41
CA LEU A 174 18.75 -0.17 -4.45
C LEU A 174 19.04 -1.63 -4.06
N PHE A 175 19.56 -1.87 -2.86
CA PHE A 175 19.89 -3.21 -2.40
C PHE A 175 18.66 -4.11 -2.27
N LYS A 176 17.53 -3.59 -1.76
CA LYS A 176 16.26 -4.35 -1.75
C LYS A 176 15.83 -4.74 -3.17
N SER A 177 15.91 -3.81 -4.12
CA SER A 177 15.56 -4.07 -5.52
C SER A 177 16.49 -5.10 -6.17
N ILE A 178 17.78 -5.07 -5.84
CA ILE A 178 18.75 -6.09 -6.28
C ILE A 178 18.40 -7.48 -5.73
N LEU A 179 18.03 -7.58 -4.45
CA LEU A 179 17.68 -8.86 -3.85
C LEU A 179 16.38 -9.44 -4.43
N GLU A 180 15.42 -8.60 -4.78
CA GLU A 180 14.18 -9.00 -5.44
C GLU A 180 14.42 -9.41 -6.90
N ALA A 181 14.99 -8.50 -7.70
CA ALA A 181 15.24 -8.74 -9.11
C ALA A 181 16.30 -9.83 -9.36
N GLY A 182 17.31 -9.92 -8.50
CA GLY A 182 18.40 -10.89 -8.59
C GLY A 182 17.91 -12.33 -8.57
N ARG A 183 16.86 -12.61 -7.79
CA ARG A 183 16.21 -13.92 -7.75
C ARG A 183 15.47 -14.25 -9.06
N ILE A 184 14.88 -13.23 -9.69
CA ILE A 184 14.16 -13.39 -10.96
C ILE A 184 15.13 -13.66 -12.11
N VAL A 185 16.26 -12.94 -12.15
CA VAL A 185 17.24 -13.07 -13.25
C VAL A 185 18.25 -14.20 -13.03
N GLY A 186 18.29 -14.82 -11.84
CA GLY A 186 19.21 -15.90 -11.50
C GLY A 186 20.64 -15.41 -11.21
N GLU A 187 20.79 -14.31 -10.48
CA GLU A 187 22.10 -13.80 -10.07
C GLU A 187 22.85 -14.74 -9.12
N ASP A 188 24.18 -14.64 -9.12
CA ASP A 188 25.05 -15.36 -8.22
C ASP A 188 24.73 -15.11 -6.73
N GLU A 189 24.55 -16.21 -6.00
CA GLU A 189 24.20 -16.23 -4.58
C GLU A 189 25.28 -15.58 -3.69
N SER A 190 26.55 -15.57 -4.09
CA SER A 190 27.60 -14.90 -3.31
C SER A 190 27.47 -13.38 -3.40
N PHE A 191 27.12 -12.85 -4.58
CA PHE A 191 26.83 -11.43 -4.76
C PHE A 191 25.58 -11.02 -3.95
N LEU A 192 24.48 -11.79 -4.05
CA LEU A 192 23.26 -11.50 -3.28
C LEU A 192 23.52 -11.53 -1.77
N ARG A 193 24.35 -12.46 -1.28
CA ARG A 193 24.79 -12.47 0.13
C ARG A 193 25.61 -11.24 0.51
N ALA A 194 26.54 -10.80 -0.34
CA ALA A 194 27.32 -9.59 -0.08
C ALA A 194 26.42 -8.35 0.03
N VAL A 195 25.47 -8.20 -0.89
CA VAL A 195 24.47 -7.11 -0.87
C VAL A 195 23.58 -7.20 0.36
N SER A 196 23.06 -8.39 0.70
CA SER A 196 22.24 -8.60 1.89
C SER A 196 23.00 -8.27 3.18
N ASN A 197 24.28 -8.64 3.27
CA ASN A 197 25.11 -8.34 4.44
C ASN A 197 25.38 -6.85 4.58
N MET A 198 25.64 -6.14 3.48
CA MET A 198 25.83 -4.68 3.52
C MET A 198 24.54 -3.95 3.85
N LEU A 199 23.39 -4.40 3.32
CA LEU A 199 22.07 -3.84 3.62
C LEU A 199 21.75 -3.80 5.12
N LEU A 200 22.15 -4.85 5.86
CA LEU A 200 21.97 -4.93 7.32
C LEU A 200 22.89 -3.99 8.10
N LYS A 201 23.95 -3.48 7.47
CA LYS A 201 24.93 -2.56 8.05
C LYS A 201 24.64 -1.09 7.73
N LEU A 202 23.67 -0.79 6.86
CA LEU A 202 23.25 0.59 6.61
C LEU A 202 22.57 1.18 7.85
N PRO A 203 22.84 2.43 8.24
CA PRO A 203 22.18 3.08 9.37
C PRO A 203 20.65 3.02 9.27
N PRO A 204 19.94 2.69 10.36
CA PRO A 204 18.48 2.73 10.39
C PRO A 204 17.97 4.18 10.33
N LEU A 205 16.69 4.35 9.99
CA LEU A 205 16.00 5.62 10.21
C LEU A 205 15.93 5.93 11.72
N GLN A 206 16.14 7.20 12.08
CA GLN A 206 16.19 7.65 13.47
C GLN A 206 15.16 8.74 13.73
N ILE A 207 14.53 8.69 14.91
CA ILE A 207 13.63 9.73 15.41
C ILE A 207 14.40 10.57 16.41
N GLY A 208 14.45 11.87 16.17
CA GLY A 208 15.20 12.80 17.00
C GLY A 208 14.45 13.30 18.23
N ARG A 209 15.12 14.14 19.03
CA ARG A 209 14.62 14.61 20.33
C ARG A 209 13.31 15.40 20.27
N TYR A 210 12.95 15.93 19.11
CA TYR A 210 11.71 16.67 18.91
C TYR A 210 10.63 15.83 18.22
N GLY A 211 10.87 14.52 18.05
CA GLY A 211 9.97 13.62 17.33
C GLY A 211 10.06 13.73 15.81
N GLN A 212 11.04 14.45 15.26
CA GLN A 212 11.29 14.57 13.82
C GLN A 212 12.07 13.38 13.27
N LEU A 213 11.92 13.09 11.98
CA LEU A 213 12.86 12.20 11.29
C LEU A 213 14.19 12.94 11.11
N GLN A 214 15.29 12.33 11.57
CA GLN A 214 16.62 12.96 11.49
C GLN A 214 17.14 13.02 10.05
N GLU A 215 17.66 14.18 9.65
CA GLU A 215 18.30 14.37 8.35
C GLU A 215 19.74 13.83 8.30
N TRP A 216 20.41 13.83 9.45
CA TRP A 216 21.77 13.32 9.64
C TRP A 216 21.81 12.22 10.71
N LEU A 217 22.97 11.58 10.88
CA LEU A 217 23.13 10.55 11.92
C LEU A 217 23.06 11.15 13.33
N GLU A 218 23.60 12.36 13.49
CA GLU A 218 23.52 13.14 14.70
C GLU A 218 22.17 13.85 14.80
N ASP A 219 21.62 13.90 16.02
CA ASP A 219 20.36 14.60 16.30
C ASP A 219 20.54 16.12 16.34
N VAL A 220 20.74 16.73 15.17
CA VAL A 220 21.09 18.15 15.02
C VAL A 220 20.04 18.97 14.27
N ASP A 221 18.96 18.33 13.79
CA ASP A 221 17.85 19.01 13.14
C ASP A 221 17.26 20.09 14.05
N ARG A 222 16.86 21.21 13.44
CA ARG A 222 16.33 22.37 14.17
C ARG A 222 14.83 22.52 13.88
N PRO A 223 14.00 22.69 14.92
CA PRO A 223 12.62 23.11 14.72
C PRO A 223 12.57 24.41 13.92
N ASN A 224 11.58 24.53 13.03
CA ASN A 224 11.37 25.69 12.14
C ASN A 224 12.48 25.93 11.10
N ASP A 225 13.35 24.95 10.85
CA ASP A 225 14.22 25.01 9.68
C ASP A 225 13.41 24.83 8.39
N THR A 226 13.32 25.93 7.66
CA THR A 226 12.48 26.11 6.49
C THR A 226 13.20 25.84 5.18
N HIS A 227 14.26 25.01 5.21
CA HIS A 227 14.96 24.60 4.00
C HIS A 227 14.01 24.03 2.93
N ARG A 228 14.31 24.32 1.66
CA ARG A 228 13.43 23.98 0.52
C ARG A 228 13.43 22.49 0.19
N HIS A 229 14.54 21.79 0.43
CA HIS A 229 14.63 20.33 0.26
C HIS A 229 14.12 19.61 1.51
N CYS A 230 13.60 18.39 1.29
CA CYS A 230 13.23 17.43 2.32
C CYS A 230 13.92 16.09 2.05
N SER A 231 15.22 16.12 1.79
CA SER A 231 15.98 15.00 1.22
C SER A 231 15.94 13.72 2.06
N HIS A 232 15.92 13.84 3.38
CA HIS A 232 15.75 12.72 4.30
C HIS A 232 14.36 12.07 4.27
N LEU A 233 13.38 12.71 3.63
CA LEU A 233 12.03 12.17 3.43
C LEU A 233 11.89 11.37 2.13
N VAL A 234 13.00 11.07 1.43
CA VAL A 234 12.99 10.25 0.20
C VAL A 234 12.38 8.86 0.42
N GLY A 235 12.50 8.31 1.65
CA GLY A 235 11.87 7.05 2.06
C GLY A 235 10.34 7.10 2.15
N LEU A 236 9.76 8.28 2.34
CA LEU A 236 8.30 8.51 2.31
C LEU A 236 7.80 8.76 0.88
N TYR A 237 8.51 9.58 0.11
CA TYR A 237 8.25 9.79 -1.31
C TYR A 237 9.52 10.25 -2.05
N PRO A 238 9.86 9.63 -3.20
CA PRO A 238 9.11 8.63 -3.95
C PRO A 238 9.26 7.18 -3.44
N GLY A 239 10.07 6.95 -2.39
CA GLY A 239 10.29 5.63 -1.78
C GLY A 239 9.06 5.04 -1.10
N ASP A 240 9.25 3.92 -0.41
CA ASP A 240 8.19 3.12 0.23
C ASP A 240 8.58 2.60 1.62
N SER A 241 9.71 3.04 2.18
CA SER A 241 10.20 2.59 3.49
C SER A 241 9.47 3.22 4.66
N ILE A 242 8.84 4.38 4.47
CA ILE A 242 8.03 5.07 5.47
C ILE A 242 6.56 5.02 5.06
N SER A 243 5.74 4.40 5.92
CA SER A 243 4.31 4.23 5.71
C SER A 243 3.51 4.48 6.98
N LEU A 244 2.33 5.08 6.83
CA LEU A 244 1.31 5.19 7.89
C LEU A 244 0.86 3.84 8.46
N PHE A 245 1.00 2.77 7.68
CA PHE A 245 0.47 1.45 8.04
C PHE A 245 1.55 0.48 8.52
N ASP A 246 2.75 0.49 7.91
CA ASP A 246 3.84 -0.43 8.30
C ASP A 246 4.80 0.19 9.32
N THR A 247 4.99 1.51 9.29
CA THR A 247 5.98 2.23 10.12
C THR A 247 5.36 3.52 10.68
N PRO A 248 4.25 3.44 11.44
CA PRO A 248 3.48 4.60 11.84
C PRO A 248 4.31 5.63 12.63
N GLU A 249 5.23 5.20 13.48
CA GLU A 249 6.11 6.10 14.25
C GLU A 249 7.03 6.93 13.34
N LEU A 250 7.60 6.29 12.32
CA LEU A 250 8.44 6.97 11.32
C LEU A 250 7.60 7.89 10.42
N ALA A 251 6.36 7.52 10.11
CA ALA A 251 5.47 8.38 9.34
C ALA A 251 5.06 9.62 10.14
N MET A 252 4.83 9.48 11.45
CA MET A 252 4.62 10.63 12.34
C MET A 252 5.88 11.49 12.46
N ALA A 253 7.06 10.89 12.49
CA ALA A 253 8.32 11.64 12.51
C ALA A 253 8.57 12.39 11.19
N ALA A 254 8.28 11.76 10.05
CA ALA A 254 8.32 12.39 8.74
C ALA A 254 7.31 13.54 8.64
N LYS A 255 6.12 13.38 9.25
CA LYS A 255 5.13 14.46 9.37
C LYS A 255 5.70 15.67 10.10
N VAL A 256 6.33 15.47 11.26
CA VAL A 256 6.97 16.56 12.01
C VAL A 256 8.02 17.27 11.14
N SER A 257 8.87 16.51 10.45
CA SER A 257 9.88 17.09 9.55
C SER A 257 9.27 17.90 8.40
N VAL A 258 8.21 17.41 7.74
CA VAL A 258 7.56 18.17 6.65
C VAL A 258 6.68 19.32 7.15
N ASP A 259 6.25 19.31 8.41
CA ASP A 259 5.57 20.46 9.05
C ASP A 259 6.54 21.62 9.30
N TRP A 260 7.83 21.34 9.57
CA TRP A 260 8.84 22.38 9.76
C TRP A 260 9.40 22.95 8.46
N ARG A 261 9.43 22.13 7.41
CA ARG A 261 10.09 22.49 6.15
C ARG A 261 9.29 23.52 5.36
N GLY A 262 10.05 24.51 4.88
CA GLY A 262 9.67 25.70 4.12
C GLY A 262 8.40 26.43 4.52
N TYR A 263 7.91 27.24 3.60
CA TYR A 263 6.80 28.16 3.80
C TYR A 263 5.71 27.88 2.78
N ILE A 264 4.51 27.55 3.25
CA ILE A 264 3.38 27.24 2.36
C ILE A 264 3.11 28.35 1.33
N PHE A 265 3.45 29.60 1.67
CA PHE A 265 3.35 30.79 0.82
C PHE A 265 4.67 31.30 0.23
N GLY A 266 5.83 30.77 0.64
CA GLY A 266 7.16 31.27 0.23
C GLY A 266 8.01 30.26 -0.55
N ASP A 267 7.60 29.00 -0.59
CA ASP A 267 8.31 27.95 -1.29
C ASP A 267 8.32 28.10 -2.81
N LYS A 268 9.40 27.62 -3.42
CA LYS A 268 9.56 27.51 -4.88
C LYS A 268 8.87 26.24 -5.38
N GLY A 269 8.43 26.22 -6.63
CA GLY A 269 7.38 25.28 -7.06
C GLY A 269 7.69 23.79 -7.06
N TRP A 270 8.93 23.36 -7.34
CA TRP A 270 9.26 21.93 -7.20
C TRP A 270 9.17 21.48 -5.73
N ALA A 271 9.53 22.34 -4.78
CA ALA A 271 9.44 22.04 -3.34
C ALA A 271 7.98 21.92 -2.89
N LYS A 272 7.09 22.82 -3.34
CA LYS A 272 5.63 22.69 -3.09
C LYS A 272 5.07 21.39 -3.67
N SER A 273 5.51 21.02 -4.87
CA SER A 273 5.05 19.80 -5.55
C SER A 273 5.50 18.53 -4.82
N TRP A 274 6.76 18.49 -4.37
CA TRP A 274 7.25 17.38 -3.56
C TRP A 274 6.52 17.31 -2.22
N ARG A 275 6.29 18.46 -1.55
CA ARG A 275 5.49 18.49 -0.33
C ARG A 275 4.07 18.01 -0.53
N ALA A 276 3.42 18.36 -1.64
CA ALA A 276 2.10 17.83 -1.96
C ALA A 276 2.13 16.28 -2.06
N CYS A 277 3.17 15.70 -2.69
CA CYS A 277 3.36 14.24 -2.71
C CYS A 277 3.58 13.66 -1.31
N LEU A 278 4.44 14.27 -0.49
CA LEU A 278 4.71 13.83 0.89
C LEU A 278 3.44 13.87 1.75
N ARG A 279 2.65 14.95 1.63
CA ARG A 279 1.35 15.11 2.30
C ARG A 279 0.35 14.06 1.84
N ALA A 280 0.27 13.80 0.55
CA ALA A 280 -0.58 12.73 0.01
C ALA A 280 -0.20 11.35 0.57
N ARG A 281 1.10 11.04 0.67
CA ARG A 281 1.59 9.79 1.29
C ARG A 281 1.30 9.69 2.79
N LEU A 282 1.12 10.82 3.47
CA LEU A 282 0.67 10.90 4.86
C LEU A 282 -0.85 10.91 5.01
N GLY A 283 -1.63 10.84 3.92
CA GLY A 283 -3.10 10.94 3.98
C GLY A 283 -3.62 12.36 4.21
N ASP A 284 -2.75 13.38 4.18
CA ASP A 284 -3.07 14.79 4.40
C ASP A 284 -3.57 15.47 3.11
N GLY A 285 -4.77 15.08 2.67
CA GLY A 285 -5.36 15.58 1.43
C GLY A 285 -5.56 17.10 1.40
N GLU A 286 -5.90 17.69 2.55
CA GLU A 286 -6.11 19.14 2.67
C GLU A 286 -4.82 19.93 2.48
N THR A 287 -3.74 19.53 3.16
CA THR A 287 -2.47 20.24 3.03
C THR A 287 -1.82 19.99 1.67
N ALA A 288 -1.99 18.79 1.10
CA ALA A 288 -1.58 18.50 -0.27
C ALA A 288 -2.30 19.41 -1.28
N TYR A 289 -3.62 19.54 -1.15
CA TYR A 289 -4.43 20.45 -1.96
C TYR A 289 -4.02 21.92 -1.79
N LEU A 290 -3.70 22.34 -0.57
CA LEU A 290 -3.21 23.70 -0.30
C LEU A 290 -1.86 23.98 -0.97
N HIS A 291 -0.93 23.02 -0.97
CA HIS A 291 0.33 23.16 -1.71
C HIS A 291 0.09 23.28 -3.23
N LEU A 292 -0.80 22.46 -3.80
CA LEU A 292 -1.14 22.48 -5.22
C LEU A 292 -1.82 23.80 -5.64
N THR A 293 -2.82 24.25 -4.87
CA THR A 293 -3.52 25.50 -5.17
C THR A 293 -2.61 26.71 -5.03
N ASN A 294 -1.75 26.74 -4.01
CA ASN A 294 -0.75 27.81 -3.88
C ASN A 294 0.29 27.79 -4.99
N LEU A 295 0.70 26.60 -5.46
CA LEU A 295 1.57 26.49 -6.65
C LEU A 295 0.89 27.11 -7.87
N ILE A 296 -0.38 26.77 -8.12
CA ILE A 296 -1.16 27.31 -9.25
C ILE A 296 -1.32 28.83 -9.12
N ALA A 297 -1.65 29.32 -7.93
CA ALA A 297 -1.95 30.73 -7.70
C ALA A 297 -0.71 31.64 -7.72
N GLN A 298 0.45 31.15 -7.27
CA GLN A 298 1.63 31.99 -7.00
C GLN A 298 2.80 31.71 -7.93
N ASN A 299 2.85 30.54 -8.56
CA ASN A 299 4.06 30.04 -9.18
C ASN A 299 3.85 29.54 -10.62
N LEU A 300 2.66 29.67 -11.20
CA LEU A 300 2.45 29.42 -12.63
C LEU A 300 2.44 30.73 -13.41
N SER A 301 3.07 30.70 -14.58
CA SER A 301 2.93 31.76 -15.58
C SER A 301 1.63 31.60 -16.38
N SER A 302 1.28 32.59 -17.18
CA SER A 302 0.05 32.61 -17.98
C SER A 302 -0.09 31.45 -18.98
N ASN A 303 1.00 30.76 -19.31
CA ASN A 303 0.98 29.54 -20.15
C ASN A 303 0.95 28.23 -19.33
N MET A 304 0.64 28.31 -18.03
CA MET A 304 0.59 27.20 -17.07
C MET A 304 1.93 26.48 -16.83
N MET A 305 3.05 27.03 -17.29
CA MET A 305 4.37 26.54 -16.88
C MET A 305 4.75 27.10 -15.52
N PHE A 306 5.36 26.26 -14.69
CA PHE A 306 5.96 26.69 -13.44
C PHE A 306 7.07 27.74 -13.68
N THR A 307 6.99 28.83 -12.92
CA THR A 307 7.93 29.94 -12.94
C THR A 307 8.26 30.39 -11.53
N ASP A 308 9.54 30.37 -11.20
CA ASP A 308 10.12 31.08 -10.07
C ASP A 308 10.79 32.34 -10.61
N ILE A 309 9.98 33.36 -10.92
CA ILE A 309 10.38 34.58 -11.68
C ILE A 309 11.78 35.04 -11.21
N PRO A 310 12.83 34.98 -12.05
CA PRO A 310 12.84 34.88 -13.53
C PRO A 310 13.04 33.46 -14.12
N ASN A 311 13.17 32.43 -13.29
CA ASN A 311 13.56 31.09 -13.70
C ASN A 311 12.38 30.22 -14.12
N ARG A 312 12.43 29.68 -15.34
CA ARG A 312 11.51 28.63 -15.80
C ARG A 312 12.06 27.26 -15.44
N GLN A 313 11.24 26.42 -14.84
CA GLN A 313 11.53 25.00 -14.59
C GLN A 313 10.24 24.19 -14.82
N VAL A 314 10.38 22.94 -15.28
CA VAL A 314 9.22 22.08 -15.58
C VAL A 314 8.92 21.05 -14.50
N ASP A 315 9.88 20.83 -13.59
CA ASP A 315 9.78 19.88 -12.48
C ASP A 315 8.53 20.10 -11.62
N GLY A 316 8.29 21.33 -11.17
CA GLY A 316 7.09 21.66 -10.39
C GLY A 316 5.79 21.34 -11.13
N THR A 317 5.73 21.49 -12.45
CA THR A 317 4.53 21.12 -13.24
C THR A 317 4.30 19.61 -13.22
N PHE A 318 5.34 18.80 -13.45
CA PHE A 318 5.22 17.34 -13.44
C PHE A 318 4.99 16.79 -12.04
N GLY A 319 5.67 17.34 -11.03
CA GLY A 319 5.48 16.99 -9.63
C GLY A 319 4.08 17.30 -9.13
N ALA A 320 3.48 18.43 -9.53
CA ALA A 320 2.11 18.76 -9.16
C ALA A 320 1.10 17.75 -9.70
N ALA A 321 1.27 17.34 -10.96
CA ALA A 321 0.40 16.35 -11.57
C ALA A 321 0.62 14.94 -10.95
N ALA A 322 1.86 14.59 -10.58
CA ALA A 322 2.15 13.38 -9.81
C ALA A 322 1.48 13.42 -8.41
N ALA A 323 1.51 14.56 -7.72
CA ALA A 323 0.86 14.72 -6.42
C ALA A 323 -0.68 14.56 -6.52
N MET A 324 -1.31 15.09 -7.57
CA MET A 324 -2.75 14.88 -7.81
C MET A 324 -3.08 13.39 -7.95
N ILE A 325 -2.23 12.63 -8.67
CA ILE A 325 -2.41 11.18 -8.78
C ILE A 325 -2.21 10.51 -7.43
N GLU A 326 -1.14 10.83 -6.69
CA GLU A 326 -0.86 10.26 -5.37
C GLU A 326 -1.95 10.57 -4.31
N MET A 327 -2.75 11.63 -4.50
CA MET A 327 -3.94 11.92 -3.68
C MET A 327 -5.14 11.01 -4.01
N ILE A 328 -5.22 10.53 -5.25
CA ILE A 328 -6.35 9.75 -5.79
C ILE A 328 -6.06 8.24 -5.81
N LEU A 329 -4.81 7.85 -6.08
CA LEU A 329 -4.37 6.48 -6.24
C LEU A 329 -2.92 6.30 -5.76
N GLN A 330 -2.73 5.34 -4.86
CA GLN A 330 -1.40 4.89 -4.43
C GLN A 330 -1.23 3.40 -4.74
N SER A 331 0.00 2.98 -5.07
CA SER A 331 0.27 1.56 -5.37
C SER A 331 1.66 1.07 -4.94
N HIS A 332 2.33 1.80 -4.04
CA HIS A 332 3.74 1.58 -3.70
C HIS A 332 3.97 0.46 -2.66
N ARG A 333 2.92 -0.13 -2.08
CA ARG A 333 3.01 -1.13 -0.99
C ARG A 333 2.43 -2.49 -1.32
N GLY A 334 2.47 -2.87 -2.60
CA GLY A 334 1.90 -4.13 -3.09
C GLY A 334 0.37 -4.18 -3.05
N GLU A 335 -0.28 -3.02 -2.90
CA GLU A 335 -1.73 -2.85 -2.81
C GLU A 335 -2.15 -1.57 -3.54
N ILE A 336 -3.31 -1.61 -4.21
CA ILE A 336 -3.94 -0.45 -4.85
C ILE A 336 -4.75 0.28 -3.79
N HIS A 337 -4.29 1.44 -3.33
CA HIS A 337 -4.98 2.25 -2.33
C HIS A 337 -5.81 3.34 -3.02
N LEU A 338 -7.13 3.19 -2.92
CA LEU A 338 -8.11 4.07 -3.56
C LEU A 338 -8.41 5.29 -2.67
N LEU A 339 -8.36 6.48 -3.29
CA LEU A 339 -8.69 7.78 -2.66
C LEU A 339 -7.93 8.04 -1.33
N PRO A 340 -6.61 7.82 -1.27
CA PRO A 340 -5.83 7.85 -0.02
C PRO A 340 -5.79 9.22 0.66
N ALA A 341 -5.87 10.31 -0.11
CA ALA A 341 -5.76 11.68 0.40
C ALA A 341 -6.65 12.65 -0.38
N LEU A 342 -7.93 12.28 -0.57
CA LEU A 342 -8.91 13.09 -1.30
C LEU A 342 -9.30 14.36 -0.50
N PRO A 343 -9.14 15.58 -1.04
CA PRO A 343 -9.49 16.81 -0.34
C PRO A 343 -10.99 17.08 -0.35
N ARG A 344 -11.46 17.86 0.63
CA ARG A 344 -12.84 18.35 0.76
C ARG A 344 -13.28 19.23 -0.41
N ALA A 345 -12.35 19.79 -1.17
CA ALA A 345 -12.68 20.52 -2.39
C ALA A 345 -13.11 19.59 -3.54
N TRP A 346 -12.72 18.31 -3.53
CA TRP A 346 -13.02 17.35 -4.60
C TRP A 346 -14.20 16.45 -4.21
N THR A 347 -15.39 17.05 -4.07
CA THR A 347 -16.61 16.35 -3.64
C THR A 347 -17.01 15.21 -4.55
N ASN A 348 -16.99 15.45 -5.86
CA ASN A 348 -17.35 14.46 -6.87
C ASN A 348 -16.28 14.48 -7.96
N GLY A 349 -16.01 13.34 -8.58
CA GLY A 349 -15.08 13.30 -9.68
C GLY A 349 -14.87 11.92 -10.26
N ILE A 350 -14.10 11.91 -11.35
CA ILE A 350 -13.74 10.73 -12.09
C ILE A 350 -12.30 10.86 -12.58
N VAL A 351 -11.56 9.76 -12.50
CA VAL A 351 -10.27 9.60 -13.17
C VAL A 351 -10.28 8.29 -13.95
N ARG A 352 -9.61 8.25 -15.08
CA ARG A 352 -9.54 7.06 -15.95
C ARG A 352 -8.13 6.80 -16.43
N GLY A 353 -7.82 5.52 -16.60
CA GLY A 353 -6.59 5.06 -17.23
C GLY A 353 -5.33 5.24 -16.38
N LEU A 354 -5.44 5.39 -15.05
CA LEU A 354 -4.25 5.45 -14.19
C LEU A 354 -3.58 4.08 -14.13
N ARG A 355 -2.25 4.05 -13.95
CA ARG A 355 -1.51 2.80 -13.74
C ARG A 355 -1.19 2.58 -12.27
N ALA A 356 -1.41 1.35 -11.82
CA ALA A 356 -0.94 0.87 -10.53
C ALA A 356 0.13 -0.22 -10.71
N ARG A 357 1.09 -0.25 -9.76
CA ARG A 357 2.11 -1.32 -9.70
C ARG A 357 1.43 -2.68 -9.59
N GLY A 358 2.09 -3.71 -10.12
CA GLY A 358 1.51 -5.06 -10.23
C GLY A 358 0.77 -5.34 -11.54
N GLY A 359 0.68 -4.36 -12.45
CA GLY A 359 0.11 -4.56 -13.78
C GLY A 359 -1.38 -4.27 -13.85
N PHE A 360 -1.80 -3.14 -13.29
CA PHE A 360 -3.20 -2.76 -13.27
C PHE A 360 -3.40 -1.39 -13.90
N GLU A 361 -4.48 -1.27 -14.67
CA GLU A 361 -5.05 0.02 -15.06
C GLU A 361 -6.32 0.26 -14.24
N VAL A 362 -6.50 1.47 -13.72
CA VAL A 362 -7.52 1.80 -12.74
C VAL A 362 -8.29 3.05 -13.16
N ASP A 363 -9.60 2.88 -13.30
CA ASP A 363 -10.57 3.98 -13.32
C ASP A 363 -11.20 4.12 -11.93
N ILE A 364 -11.48 5.35 -11.49
CA ILE A 364 -12.11 5.60 -10.18
C ILE A 364 -13.18 6.68 -10.34
N VAL A 365 -14.35 6.43 -9.76
CA VAL A 365 -15.46 7.37 -9.63
C VAL A 365 -15.75 7.57 -8.15
N TRP A 366 -15.91 8.81 -7.72
CA TRP A 366 -16.31 9.13 -6.37
C TRP A 366 -17.43 10.19 -6.34
N THR A 367 -18.28 10.07 -5.33
CA THR A 367 -19.42 10.96 -5.08
C THR A 367 -19.48 11.27 -3.59
N ASN A 368 -19.68 12.53 -3.23
CA ASN A 368 -19.68 13.00 -1.84
C ASN A 368 -18.45 12.51 -1.04
N HIS A 369 -17.26 12.60 -1.64
CA HIS A 369 -15.98 12.14 -1.10
C HIS A 369 -15.86 10.63 -0.84
N LYS A 370 -16.84 9.83 -1.28
CA LYS A 370 -16.83 8.37 -1.12
C LYS A 370 -16.61 7.68 -2.47
N LEU A 371 -15.85 6.59 -2.46
CA LEU A 371 -15.76 5.70 -3.62
C LEU A 371 -17.18 5.33 -4.06
N SER A 372 -17.44 5.45 -5.35
CA SER A 372 -18.69 4.96 -5.96
C SER A 372 -18.40 3.69 -6.75
N GLU A 373 -17.35 3.71 -7.56
CA GLU A 373 -16.90 2.58 -8.37
C GLU A 373 -15.40 2.74 -8.67
N ALA A 374 -14.64 1.65 -8.70
CA ALA A 374 -13.35 1.58 -9.36
C ALA A 374 -13.32 0.40 -10.33
N ARG A 375 -12.85 0.61 -11.56
CA ARG A 375 -12.69 -0.45 -12.56
C ARG A 375 -11.22 -0.76 -12.69
N ILE A 376 -10.85 -1.98 -12.32
CA ILE A 376 -9.47 -2.47 -12.31
C ILE A 376 -9.30 -3.44 -13.47
N THR A 377 -8.58 -3.02 -14.50
CA THR A 377 -8.16 -3.89 -15.59
C THR A 377 -6.86 -4.58 -15.19
N SER A 378 -6.90 -5.91 -15.08
CA SER A 378 -5.69 -6.70 -14.87
C SER A 378 -4.98 -6.90 -16.18
N LEU A 379 -3.77 -6.39 -16.31
CA LEU A 379 -2.99 -6.50 -17.53
C LEU A 379 -2.25 -7.83 -17.58
N TRP A 380 -1.91 -8.39 -16.42
CA TRP A 380 -0.98 -9.51 -16.31
C TRP A 380 -1.51 -10.69 -15.49
N GLY A 381 -2.72 -10.62 -14.93
CA GLY A 381 -3.29 -11.72 -14.16
C GLY A 381 -2.66 -11.94 -12.79
N THR A 382 -1.91 -10.96 -12.28
CA THR A 382 -1.37 -10.99 -10.92
C THR A 382 -2.50 -10.92 -9.89
N THR A 383 -2.25 -11.41 -8.67
CA THR A 383 -3.25 -11.24 -7.62
C THR A 383 -3.41 -9.77 -7.27
N CYS A 384 -4.64 -9.29 -7.16
CA CYS A 384 -4.93 -7.90 -6.84
C CYS A 384 -5.21 -7.75 -5.34
N CYS A 385 -4.54 -6.79 -4.71
CA CYS A 385 -4.83 -6.34 -3.36
C CYS A 385 -5.33 -4.90 -3.46
N VAL A 386 -6.50 -4.60 -2.90
CA VAL A 386 -7.10 -3.27 -2.90
C VAL A 386 -7.23 -2.79 -1.46
N ARG A 387 -6.66 -1.63 -1.17
CA ARG A 387 -6.91 -0.89 0.06
C ARG A 387 -8.02 0.13 -0.16
N SER A 388 -9.03 0.08 0.71
CA SER A 388 -10.13 1.04 0.72
C SER A 388 -10.45 1.46 2.15
N LYS A 389 -10.87 2.71 2.31
CA LYS A 389 -11.39 3.22 3.60
C LYS A 389 -12.70 2.53 3.99
N TRP A 390 -13.49 2.08 3.01
CA TRP A 390 -14.78 1.43 3.23
C TRP A 390 -14.71 -0.05 2.82
N PRO A 391 -15.52 -0.92 3.44
CA PRO A 391 -15.70 -2.28 2.95
C PRO A 391 -16.10 -2.30 1.48
N ILE A 392 -15.56 -3.25 0.72
CA ILE A 392 -15.76 -3.34 -0.73
C ILE A 392 -16.36 -4.68 -1.15
N GLU A 393 -17.04 -4.62 -2.27
CA GLU A 393 -17.45 -5.77 -3.07
C GLU A 393 -16.70 -5.74 -4.39
N VAL A 394 -16.47 -6.92 -4.97
CA VAL A 394 -15.79 -7.05 -6.26
C VAL A 394 -16.61 -7.91 -7.19
N ARG A 395 -16.82 -7.43 -8.41
CA ARG A 395 -17.57 -8.11 -9.46
C ARG A 395 -16.76 -8.25 -10.74
N HIS A 396 -16.93 -9.38 -11.42
CA HIS A 396 -16.46 -9.59 -12.78
C HIS A 396 -17.65 -9.97 -13.67
N GLY A 397 -17.91 -9.19 -14.72
CA GLY A 397 -19.16 -9.34 -15.47
C GLY A 397 -20.36 -9.09 -14.56
N ASN A 398 -21.28 -10.04 -14.44
CA ASN A 398 -22.44 -9.92 -13.53
C ASN A 398 -22.26 -10.71 -12.21
N GLU A 399 -21.08 -11.29 -11.97
CA GLU A 399 -20.84 -12.20 -10.85
C GLU A 399 -19.96 -11.55 -9.78
N TYR A 400 -20.43 -11.56 -8.53
CA TYR A 400 -19.62 -11.20 -7.37
C TYR A 400 -18.52 -12.24 -7.15
N LEU A 401 -17.35 -11.77 -6.74
CA LEU A 401 -16.20 -12.59 -6.40
C LEU A 401 -16.03 -12.63 -4.89
N TYR A 402 -15.55 -13.77 -4.41
CA TYR A 402 -15.07 -13.87 -3.05
C TYR A 402 -13.84 -12.98 -2.90
N VAL A 403 -13.84 -12.16 -1.86
CA VAL A 403 -12.74 -11.27 -1.49
C VAL A 403 -12.32 -11.54 -0.06
N GLU A 404 -11.03 -11.76 0.15
CA GLU A 404 -10.47 -12.05 1.47
C GLU A 404 -9.85 -10.77 2.04
N MET A 405 -10.25 -10.37 3.26
CA MET A 405 -9.53 -9.33 3.99
C MET A 405 -8.22 -9.90 4.56
N VAL A 406 -7.09 -9.59 3.93
CA VAL A 406 -5.77 -10.11 4.32
C VAL A 406 -5.04 -9.20 5.32
N LYS A 407 -5.46 -7.94 5.39
CA LYS A 407 -5.02 -6.94 6.38
C LYS A 407 -6.20 -5.99 6.61
N PRO A 408 -6.24 -5.27 7.75
CA PRO A 408 -7.17 -4.16 7.96
C PRO A 408 -7.34 -3.26 6.73
N GLY A 409 -8.55 -3.28 6.16
CA GLY A 409 -8.92 -2.48 4.99
C GLY A 409 -8.23 -2.88 3.67
N VAL A 410 -7.63 -4.08 3.58
CA VAL A 410 -7.02 -4.62 2.35
C VAL A 410 -7.69 -5.92 1.97
N TRP A 411 -8.35 -5.91 0.82
CA TRP A 411 -9.00 -7.09 0.26
C TRP A 411 -8.20 -7.64 -0.91
N LYS A 412 -8.11 -8.95 -0.96
CA LYS A 412 -7.34 -9.71 -1.95
C LYS A 412 -8.27 -10.55 -2.81
N PHE A 413 -8.03 -10.54 -4.12
CA PHE A 413 -8.73 -11.40 -5.06
C PHE A 413 -7.84 -11.75 -6.28
N PRO A 414 -7.99 -12.94 -6.86
CA PRO A 414 -7.26 -13.32 -8.05
C PRO A 414 -7.76 -12.55 -9.27
N THR A 415 -6.88 -12.33 -10.25
CA THR A 415 -7.27 -11.72 -11.52
C THR A 415 -6.81 -12.54 -12.72
N THR A 416 -7.31 -12.20 -13.90
CA THR A 416 -6.96 -12.84 -15.17
C THR A 416 -6.54 -11.74 -16.16
N PRO A 417 -5.48 -11.95 -16.97
CA PRO A 417 -5.02 -10.94 -17.91
C PRO A 417 -6.13 -10.49 -18.88
N GLY A 418 -6.21 -9.19 -19.12
CA GLY A 418 -7.20 -8.54 -19.98
C GLY A 418 -8.62 -8.47 -19.38
N LYS A 419 -8.86 -8.97 -18.17
CA LYS A 419 -10.17 -8.90 -17.52
C LYS A 419 -10.31 -7.66 -16.65
N VAL A 420 -11.55 -7.19 -16.52
CA VAL A 420 -11.92 -6.00 -15.75
C VAL A 420 -12.72 -6.41 -14.54
N TYR A 421 -12.33 -5.89 -13.38
CA TYR A 421 -12.94 -6.12 -12.09
C TYR A 421 -13.53 -4.81 -11.59
N VAL A 422 -14.81 -4.82 -11.24
CA VAL A 422 -15.50 -3.65 -10.69
C VAL A 422 -15.46 -3.76 -9.17
N VAL A 423 -14.80 -2.80 -8.53
CA VAL A 423 -14.75 -2.62 -7.08
C VAL A 423 -15.77 -1.55 -6.70
N GLU A 424 -16.68 -1.88 -5.81
CA GLU A 424 -17.74 -0.97 -5.36
C GLU A 424 -17.85 -1.00 -3.83
N PRO A 425 -18.38 0.04 -3.17
CA PRO A 425 -18.66 -0.01 -1.75
C PRO A 425 -19.60 -1.17 -1.44
N ALA A 426 -19.27 -1.94 -0.40
CA ALA A 426 -20.14 -2.99 0.06
C ALA A 426 -21.40 -2.43 0.71
N VAL A 427 -22.49 -3.21 0.63
CA VAL A 427 -23.70 -2.94 1.42
C VAL A 427 -23.42 -3.36 2.87
N VAL A 428 -23.37 -2.36 3.74
CA VAL A 428 -23.00 -2.49 5.15
C VAL A 428 -24.08 -1.87 6.03
N TYR A 429 -24.29 -2.50 7.18
CA TYR A 429 -25.22 -2.07 8.21
C TYR A 429 -24.42 -1.73 9.45
N GLU A 430 -24.30 -0.44 9.74
CA GLU A 430 -23.55 0.06 10.89
C GLU A 430 -24.34 0.02 12.18
N VAL A 431 -23.62 -0.16 13.27
CA VAL A 431 -24.21 -0.31 14.58
C VAL A 431 -24.04 0.98 15.37
N GLU A 432 -25.00 1.92 15.27
CA GLU A 432 -24.92 3.18 16.01
C GLU A 432 -25.18 2.99 17.52
N HIS A 433 -24.39 3.67 18.36
CA HIS A 433 -24.48 3.65 19.83
C HIS A 433 -25.85 4.04 20.38
N SER A 434 -26.63 4.82 19.62
CA SER A 434 -27.92 5.41 20.02
C SER A 434 -29.11 4.45 19.88
N ALA A 435 -28.95 3.29 19.22
CA ALA A 435 -30.07 2.43 18.81
C ALA A 435 -30.45 1.31 19.82
N ILE A 436 -29.78 1.21 20.98
CA ILE A 436 -29.98 0.11 21.96
C ILE A 436 -31.35 0.22 22.65
N VAL A 437 -32.32 -0.58 22.18
CA VAL A 437 -33.57 -0.83 22.90
C VAL A 437 -33.39 -2.07 23.78
N LYS A 438 -33.34 -1.87 25.11
CA LYS A 438 -33.39 -2.98 26.08
C LYS A 438 -34.82 -3.52 26.12
N VAL A 439 -35.01 -4.80 25.75
CA VAL A 439 -36.27 -5.52 25.95
C VAL A 439 -36.06 -6.52 27.09
N GLU A 440 -37.07 -6.71 27.96
CA GLU A 440 -36.99 -7.72 29.03
C GLU A 440 -36.80 -9.11 28.40
N GLY A 441 -35.68 -9.78 28.73
CA GLY A 441 -35.29 -11.08 28.14
C GLY A 441 -34.25 -10.99 26.99
N GLY A 442 -33.84 -9.79 26.59
CA GLY A 442 -32.76 -9.54 25.63
C GLY A 442 -32.91 -8.19 24.92
N SER A 443 -31.82 -7.44 24.74
CA SER A 443 -31.85 -6.22 23.93
C SER A 443 -32.07 -6.58 22.45
N THR A 444 -32.94 -5.86 21.72
CA THR A 444 -33.04 -5.95 20.25
C THR A 444 -32.65 -4.59 19.70
N LEU A 445 -31.48 -4.52 19.06
CA LEU A 445 -31.09 -3.36 18.29
C LEU A 445 -31.83 -3.40 16.95
N VAL A 446 -32.31 -2.26 16.44
CA VAL A 446 -32.79 -2.14 15.06
C VAL A 446 -31.81 -1.27 14.29
N ILE A 447 -31.07 -1.89 13.37
CA ILE A 447 -30.15 -1.17 12.48
C ILE A 447 -30.84 -0.98 11.13
N THR A 448 -30.88 0.26 10.65
CA THR A 448 -31.30 0.61 9.29
C THR A 448 -30.07 0.86 8.42
N ASN A 449 -30.21 0.70 7.09
CA ASN A 449 -29.13 0.91 6.12
C ASN A 449 -28.55 2.32 6.26
N ALA A 450 -27.40 2.44 6.91
CA ALA A 450 -26.65 3.68 7.03
C ALA A 450 -25.43 3.58 6.11
N ALA A 451 -25.25 4.56 5.24
CA ALA A 451 -24.09 4.64 4.37
C ALA A 451 -22.84 4.87 5.22
N PHE A 452 -22.08 3.79 5.51
CA PHE A 452 -20.92 3.74 6.42
C PHE A 452 -20.51 5.13 6.97
N SER A 453 -21.09 5.51 8.10
CA SER A 453 -20.89 6.77 8.80
C SER A 453 -19.52 6.78 9.47
N ASN A 454 -18.94 7.96 9.68
CA ASN A 454 -17.64 8.06 10.37
C ASN A 454 -17.75 7.83 11.89
N GLN A 455 -18.76 7.09 12.37
CA GLN A 455 -18.99 6.88 13.81
C GLN A 455 -18.30 5.59 14.30
N ARG A 456 -17.96 5.54 15.59
CA ARG A 456 -17.37 4.33 16.19
C ARG A 456 -18.40 3.21 16.25
N GLY A 457 -17.97 1.98 15.96
CA GLY A 457 -18.75 0.77 16.15
C GLY A 457 -19.37 0.62 17.53
N LEU A 458 -20.38 -0.25 17.63
CA LEU A 458 -21.05 -0.56 18.88
C LEU A 458 -20.14 -1.41 19.76
N ARG A 459 -19.72 -0.83 20.88
CA ARG A 459 -19.02 -1.56 21.94
C ARG A 459 -20.03 -2.15 22.91
N LEU A 460 -20.03 -3.47 22.98
CA LEU A 460 -20.80 -4.29 23.90
C LEU A 460 -19.86 -4.77 25.00
N SER A 461 -20.17 -4.44 26.24
CA SER A 461 -19.38 -4.79 27.42
C SER A 461 -19.98 -5.98 28.16
N ALA A 462 -19.23 -6.61 29.06
CA ALA A 462 -19.68 -7.79 29.80
C ALA A 462 -21.02 -7.57 30.53
N SER A 463 -21.30 -6.35 30.99
CA SER A 463 -22.60 -6.00 31.61
C SER A 463 -23.79 -6.07 30.65
N ASP A 464 -23.56 -6.02 29.34
CA ASP A 464 -24.57 -6.14 28.30
C ASP A 464 -24.92 -7.62 28.00
N PHE A 465 -24.05 -8.55 28.40
CA PHE A 465 -24.21 -9.99 28.20
C PHE A 465 -24.67 -10.68 29.50
N ALA A 466 -25.95 -10.58 29.86
CA ALA A 466 -26.49 -11.33 31.01
C ALA A 466 -26.31 -12.86 30.86
N ALA A 467 -26.41 -13.37 29.63
CA ALA A 467 -26.10 -14.75 29.20
C ALA A 467 -25.86 -14.85 27.68
N SER A 468 -26.49 -13.95 26.93
CA SER A 468 -26.33 -13.75 25.49
C SER A 468 -26.82 -12.35 25.11
N PHE A 469 -26.48 -11.88 23.93
CA PHE A 469 -26.95 -10.61 23.38
C PHE A 469 -27.43 -10.78 21.93
N THR A 470 -28.51 -10.12 21.52
CA THR A 470 -29.11 -10.27 20.18
C THR A 470 -29.18 -8.93 19.45
N LEU A 471 -28.87 -8.92 18.15
CA LEU A 471 -29.02 -7.78 17.24
C LEU A 471 -30.03 -8.11 16.16
N GLY A 472 -30.94 -7.18 15.85
CA GLY A 472 -31.89 -7.27 14.74
C GLY A 472 -31.55 -6.28 13.62
N PHE A 473 -31.50 -6.76 12.38
CA PHE A 473 -31.24 -5.93 11.22
C PHE A 473 -32.48 -5.94 10.33
N THR A 474 -33.04 -4.76 10.08
CA THR A 474 -34.28 -4.58 9.30
C THR A 474 -33.97 -3.86 7.99
N ASN A 475 -34.96 -3.74 7.09
CA ASN A 475 -34.79 -3.08 5.79
C ASN A 475 -33.65 -3.68 4.95
N LEU A 476 -33.50 -5.00 5.03
CA LEU A 476 -32.52 -5.76 4.27
C LEU A 476 -33.06 -6.05 2.86
N PRO A 477 -32.25 -5.91 1.80
CA PRO A 477 -32.66 -6.30 0.46
C PRO A 477 -32.89 -7.82 0.42
N PRO A 478 -33.97 -8.30 -0.20
CA PRO A 478 -34.21 -9.73 -0.32
C PRO A 478 -33.13 -10.37 -1.20
N GLY A 479 -32.67 -11.57 -0.84
CA GLY A 479 -31.62 -12.27 -1.57
C GLY A 479 -30.94 -13.36 -0.76
N ASP A 480 -29.96 -14.02 -1.36
CA ASP A 480 -29.08 -14.97 -0.70
C ASP A 480 -27.77 -14.27 -0.37
N TYR A 481 -27.40 -14.22 0.91
CA TYR A 481 -26.20 -13.53 1.38
C TYR A 481 -25.33 -14.42 2.27
N THR A 482 -24.03 -14.24 2.16
CA THR A 482 -23.07 -14.58 3.21
C THR A 482 -22.95 -13.37 4.13
N VAL A 483 -23.18 -13.57 5.42
CA VAL A 483 -23.10 -12.46 6.40
C VAL A 483 -21.68 -12.36 6.93
N VAL A 484 -21.11 -11.16 6.89
CA VAL A 484 -19.75 -10.90 7.35
C VAL A 484 -19.80 -9.86 8.46
N LEU A 485 -19.11 -10.11 9.57
CA LEU A 485 -19.02 -9.21 10.71
C LEU A 485 -17.67 -8.47 10.68
N GLY A 486 -17.70 -7.14 10.63
CA GLY A 486 -16.50 -6.32 10.81
C GLY A 486 -16.29 -6.01 12.29
N ILE A 487 -15.16 -6.45 12.85
CA ILE A 487 -14.93 -6.40 14.31
C ILE A 487 -13.65 -5.63 14.63
N ASN A 488 -13.75 -4.75 15.62
CA ASN A 488 -12.64 -3.98 16.16
C ASN A 488 -12.05 -4.67 17.39
N ARG A 489 -10.75 -4.48 17.61
CA ARG A 489 -10.07 -4.98 18.81
C ARG A 489 -10.36 -4.10 20.01
N THR A 490 -10.76 -4.72 21.12
CA THR A 490 -10.99 -4.05 22.40
C THR A 490 -9.82 -4.31 23.36
N ARG A 491 -9.65 -3.44 24.37
CA ARG A 491 -8.63 -3.65 25.43
C ARG A 491 -8.97 -4.85 26.34
N GLN A 492 -10.24 -5.20 26.42
CA GLN A 492 -10.78 -6.28 27.24
C GLN A 492 -11.48 -7.30 26.32
N GLY A 493 -10.75 -7.95 25.41
CA GLY A 493 -11.35 -8.89 24.45
C GLY A 493 -12.01 -10.10 25.12
N GLY A 494 -12.83 -10.84 24.39
CA GLY A 494 -13.47 -12.08 24.86
C GLY A 494 -13.62 -13.12 23.74
N ARG A 495 -14.00 -14.34 24.11
CA ARG A 495 -14.43 -15.38 23.16
C ARG A 495 -15.94 -15.38 23.07
N PHE A 496 -16.47 -15.38 21.85
CA PHE A 496 -17.89 -15.35 21.60
C PHE A 496 -18.29 -16.43 20.60
N GLN A 497 -19.34 -17.19 20.88
CA GLN A 497 -20.06 -17.93 19.85
C GLN A 497 -21.11 -17.01 19.23
N VAL A 498 -21.34 -17.17 17.93
CA VAL A 498 -22.32 -16.39 17.18
C VAL A 498 -23.35 -17.32 16.57
N GLY A 499 -24.61 -16.90 16.58
CA GLY A 499 -25.73 -17.53 15.90
C GLY A 499 -26.38 -16.54 14.96
N ILE A 500 -26.91 -17.05 13.86
CA ILE A 500 -27.57 -16.28 12.81
C ILE A 500 -28.91 -16.91 12.44
N GLY A 501 -29.93 -16.10 12.16
CA GLY A 501 -31.24 -16.59 11.74
C GLY A 501 -32.25 -15.48 11.47
N LEU A 502 -33.47 -15.88 11.10
CA LEU A 502 -34.58 -14.95 10.84
C LEU A 502 -35.61 -14.90 11.99
N ASP A 503 -35.35 -15.64 13.07
CA ASP A 503 -36.17 -15.68 14.28
C ASP A 503 -35.36 -15.08 15.44
N PRO A 504 -35.92 -14.16 16.26
CA PRO A 504 -35.22 -13.61 17.43
C PRO A 504 -34.72 -14.67 18.42
N GLY A 505 -35.32 -15.85 18.42
CA GLY A 505 -34.97 -17.01 19.22
C GLY A 505 -33.78 -17.82 18.73
N VAL A 506 -32.95 -17.35 17.77
CA VAL A 506 -31.78 -18.10 17.25
C VAL A 506 -31.03 -18.85 18.36
N THR A 507 -31.05 -20.18 18.33
CA THR A 507 -30.30 -21.05 19.27
C THR A 507 -29.14 -21.78 18.62
N ASN A 508 -29.10 -21.83 17.28
CA ASN A 508 -28.07 -22.51 16.52
C ASN A 508 -26.76 -21.71 16.58
N ARG A 509 -25.86 -22.18 17.45
CA ARG A 509 -24.47 -21.71 17.50
C ARG A 509 -23.74 -22.20 16.25
N LEU A 510 -23.10 -21.28 15.54
CA LEU A 510 -22.28 -21.63 14.39
C LEU A 510 -21.03 -22.39 14.83
N PRO A 511 -20.50 -23.31 14.00
CA PRO A 511 -19.24 -23.98 14.29
C PRO A 511 -18.11 -22.95 14.25
N GLY A 512 -17.51 -22.66 15.41
CA GLY A 512 -16.39 -21.71 15.54
C GLY A 512 -16.58 -20.74 16.69
N VAL A 513 -15.46 -20.27 17.25
CA VAL A 513 -15.43 -19.31 18.35
C VAL A 513 -14.75 -18.06 17.86
N LEU A 514 -15.48 -16.95 17.91
CA LEU A 514 -14.96 -15.63 17.58
C LEU A 514 -14.05 -15.17 18.73
N ASN A 515 -12.79 -14.91 18.44
CA ASN A 515 -11.81 -14.54 19.45
C ASN A 515 -11.39 -13.08 19.28
N ALA A 516 -11.88 -12.19 20.14
CA ALA A 516 -11.46 -10.79 20.11
C ALA A 516 -10.02 -10.58 20.68
N HIS A 517 -9.30 -11.65 21.04
CA HIS A 517 -8.04 -11.61 21.79
C HIS A 517 -6.75 -12.12 21.09
N CYS A 518 -6.74 -12.73 19.89
CA CYS A 518 -5.47 -13.19 19.25
C CYS A 518 -5.62 -13.42 17.72
N ALA A 519 -4.61 -13.25 16.83
CA ALA A 519 -3.15 -13.33 17.01
C ALA A 519 -2.30 -12.50 16.00
N THR A 520 -1.08 -12.18 16.45
CA THR A 520 0.09 -11.59 15.75
C THR A 520 0.12 -10.05 15.62
N GLY A 521 1.01 -9.44 16.39
CA GLY A 521 1.07 -8.01 16.62
C GLY A 521 1.46 -7.19 15.39
N PHE A 522 0.64 -6.19 15.08
CA PHE A 522 1.06 -4.95 14.43
C PHE A 522 0.41 -3.77 15.13
N VAL A 523 1.15 -2.67 15.13
CA VAL A 523 1.04 -1.53 16.03
C VAL A 523 -0.12 -0.60 15.66
N TYR A 524 -0.70 -0.02 16.71
CA TYR A 524 -1.75 0.96 16.77
C TYR A 524 -1.66 2.13 15.77
N VAL A 525 -2.83 2.58 15.29
CA VAL A 525 -3.08 4.03 15.19
C VAL A 525 -3.22 4.52 16.63
N LEU A 526 -2.22 5.23 17.16
CA LEU A 526 -2.32 5.89 18.45
C LEU A 526 -3.15 7.18 18.30
N PRO A 527 -4.33 7.31 18.92
CA PRO A 527 -4.76 8.61 19.39
C PRO A 527 -4.04 8.84 20.73
N THR A 528 -2.84 9.41 20.68
CA THR A 528 -2.27 10.05 21.88
C THR A 528 -2.20 11.54 21.63
N ILE A 529 -2.93 12.26 22.46
CA ILE A 529 -3.12 13.71 22.49
C ILE A 529 -1.76 14.44 22.59
N LEU A 530 -1.73 15.69 22.05
CA LEU A 530 -0.75 16.81 22.15
C LEU A 530 -0.01 17.07 20.81
N PHE A 531 -0.10 18.21 20.10
CA PHE A 531 -0.68 19.55 20.31
C PHE A 531 -1.11 20.20 18.97
N THR A 532 -2.11 21.11 19.06
CA THR A 532 -2.58 22.16 18.12
C THR A 532 -3.81 21.88 17.23
N GLU A 533 -4.63 22.92 17.09
CA GLU A 533 -6.07 22.91 16.73
C GLU A 533 -6.42 22.68 15.25
N THR A 534 -5.49 22.25 14.39
CA THR A 534 -5.79 22.07 12.95
C THR A 534 -5.27 20.80 12.27
N ASN A 535 -4.57 19.90 12.96
CA ASN A 535 -3.97 18.71 12.32
C ASN A 535 -4.60 17.38 12.80
N ARG A 536 -5.88 17.16 12.51
CA ARG A 536 -6.50 15.83 12.67
C ARG A 536 -6.17 14.93 11.49
N PHE A 537 -5.27 13.97 11.70
CA PHE A 537 -5.16 12.80 10.83
C PHE A 537 -6.17 11.78 11.32
N ASP A 538 -7.33 11.78 10.70
CA ASP A 538 -8.36 10.82 11.06
C ASP A 538 -8.13 9.51 10.28
N PHE A 539 -7.33 8.60 10.84
CA PHE A 539 -7.28 7.22 10.38
C PHE A 539 -8.51 6.49 10.96
N TRP A 540 -9.55 6.31 10.14
CA TRP A 540 -10.87 5.92 10.62
C TRP A 540 -11.10 4.41 10.77
N THR A 541 -10.26 3.56 10.20
CA THR A 541 -10.53 2.12 10.22
C THR A 541 -9.74 1.45 11.33
N ASN A 542 -10.35 1.30 12.51
CA ASN A 542 -9.87 0.44 13.60
C ASN A 542 -10.18 -1.06 13.34
N MET A 543 -10.69 -1.39 12.15
CA MET A 543 -11.08 -2.74 11.73
C MET A 543 -9.91 -3.70 11.89
N LEU A 544 -10.10 -4.76 12.66
CA LEU A 544 -9.09 -5.79 12.83
C LEU A 544 -9.29 -6.95 11.85
N GLU A 545 -10.55 -7.39 11.72
CA GLU A 545 -10.90 -8.64 11.04
C GLU A 545 -12.33 -8.60 10.51
N GLU A 546 -12.56 -9.29 9.39
CA GLU A 546 -13.88 -9.67 8.90
C GLU A 546 -14.13 -11.15 9.21
N VAL A 547 -15.20 -11.46 9.93
CA VAL A 547 -15.60 -12.83 10.24
C VAL A 547 -16.79 -13.24 9.39
N GLU A 548 -16.59 -14.21 8.51
CA GLU A 548 -17.62 -14.80 7.66
C GLU A 548 -18.51 -15.77 8.45
N LEU A 549 -19.83 -15.59 8.37
CA LEU A 549 -20.84 -16.49 8.92
C LEU A 549 -21.44 -17.36 7.80
N VAL A 550 -22.37 -18.24 8.16
CA VAL A 550 -23.03 -19.11 7.18
C VAL A 550 -23.93 -18.33 6.21
N PRO A 551 -24.09 -18.82 4.97
CA PRO A 551 -25.07 -18.28 4.03
C PRO A 551 -26.49 -18.31 4.59
N ILE A 552 -27.25 -17.24 4.34
CA ILE A 552 -28.64 -17.09 4.73
C ILE A 552 -29.45 -16.48 3.59
N ARG A 553 -30.66 -17.01 3.39
CA ARG A 553 -31.64 -16.41 2.50
C ARG A 553 -32.48 -15.40 3.29
N ILE A 554 -32.54 -14.17 2.81
CA ILE A 554 -33.31 -13.07 3.40
C ILE A 554 -34.56 -12.83 2.53
N PRO A 555 -35.77 -13.16 3.02
CA PRO A 555 -37.03 -12.80 2.36
C PRO A 555 -37.31 -11.29 2.41
N SER A 556 -38.23 -10.82 1.58
CA SER A 556 -38.70 -9.43 1.63
C SER A 556 -39.27 -9.10 3.02
N ASN A 557 -38.87 -7.95 3.58
CA ASN A 557 -39.29 -7.47 4.90
C ASN A 557 -38.90 -8.37 6.10
N ALA A 558 -37.96 -9.30 5.91
CA ALA A 558 -37.44 -10.10 7.01
C ALA A 558 -36.49 -9.29 7.91
N VAL A 559 -36.37 -9.75 9.16
CA VAL A 559 -35.38 -9.25 10.12
C VAL A 559 -34.30 -10.31 10.26
N LEU A 560 -33.04 -9.95 10.03
CA LEU A 560 -31.91 -10.82 10.34
C LEU A 560 -31.55 -10.65 11.80
N TYR A 561 -31.39 -11.75 12.52
CA TYR A 561 -30.95 -11.76 13.91
C TYR A 561 -29.57 -12.36 14.05
N LEU A 562 -28.68 -11.65 14.76
CA LEU A 562 -27.39 -12.16 15.21
C LEU A 562 -27.39 -12.28 16.72
N LYS A 563 -27.06 -13.46 17.25
CA LYS A 563 -27.00 -13.70 18.69
C LYS A 563 -25.61 -14.10 19.12
N PHE A 564 -25.10 -13.46 20.16
CA PHE A 564 -23.75 -13.62 20.67
C PHE A 564 -23.80 -14.25 22.06
N TRP A 565 -22.99 -15.28 22.28
CA TRP A 565 -22.81 -15.93 23.58
C TRP A 565 -21.34 -15.84 24.00
N PRO A 566 -21.00 -15.29 25.17
CA PRO A 566 -19.64 -15.38 25.69
C PRO A 566 -19.29 -16.85 25.97
N GLU A 567 -18.08 -17.27 25.60
CA GLU A 567 -17.60 -18.64 25.72
C GLU A 567 -16.49 -18.76 26.79
N GLY A 568 -16.71 -19.65 27.77
CA GLY A 568 -15.67 -20.23 28.60
C GLY A 568 -14.83 -19.28 29.47
N LEU A 569 -15.38 -18.78 30.58
CA LEU A 569 -14.67 -18.55 31.86
C LEU A 569 -15.66 -18.01 32.91
N THR A 570 -16.16 -18.90 33.76
CA THR A 570 -16.82 -18.52 35.02
C THR A 570 -15.86 -17.66 35.86
N GLY A 571 -16.16 -16.37 36.02
CA GLY A 571 -15.48 -15.49 36.98
C GLY A 571 -14.61 -14.36 36.42
N SER A 572 -14.49 -14.18 35.10
CA SER A 572 -13.89 -12.97 34.52
C SER A 572 -14.99 -12.02 34.05
N THR A 573 -15.02 -10.83 34.61
CA THR A 573 -16.11 -9.84 34.47
C THR A 573 -15.87 -8.81 33.37
N ASN A 574 -14.81 -8.95 32.56
CA ASN A 574 -14.32 -7.88 31.70
C ASN A 574 -14.07 -8.38 30.27
N TYR A 575 -15.15 -8.51 29.49
CA TYR A 575 -15.11 -8.85 28.06
C TYR A 575 -15.89 -7.80 27.26
N ASP A 576 -15.33 -7.35 26.15
CA ASP A 576 -15.89 -6.38 25.23
C ASP A 576 -15.84 -6.90 23.80
N LEU A 577 -16.95 -6.78 23.08
CA LEU A 577 -17.04 -6.95 21.63
C LEU A 577 -17.32 -5.57 21.02
N GLU A 578 -16.49 -5.14 20.08
CA GLU A 578 -16.77 -3.91 19.31
C GLU A 578 -17.11 -4.30 17.87
N LEU A 579 -18.41 -4.28 17.57
CA LEU A 579 -18.95 -4.58 16.25
C LEU A 579 -19.07 -3.28 15.46
N ASP A 580 -18.32 -3.19 14.37
CA ASP A 580 -18.26 -1.98 13.53
C ASP A 580 -19.43 -1.98 12.53
N TYR A 581 -19.56 -3.07 11.77
CA TYR A 581 -20.62 -3.25 10.79
C TYR A 581 -20.96 -4.72 10.55
N VAL A 582 -22.11 -4.92 9.91
CA VAL A 582 -22.49 -6.17 9.27
C VAL A 582 -22.59 -5.98 7.77
N ARG A 583 -21.81 -6.74 7.02
CA ARG A 583 -21.80 -6.74 5.56
C ARG A 583 -22.63 -7.90 5.04
N LEU A 584 -23.53 -7.61 4.10
CA LEU A 584 -24.29 -8.64 3.38
C LEU A 584 -23.63 -8.88 2.03
N HIS A 585 -22.75 -9.88 1.98
CA HIS A 585 -22.07 -10.28 0.76
C HIS A 585 -23.02 -11.16 -0.06
N PRO A 586 -23.42 -10.80 -1.29
CA PRO A 586 -24.23 -11.70 -2.13
C PRO A 586 -23.56 -13.07 -2.21
N VAL A 587 -24.32 -14.17 -2.06
CA VAL A 587 -23.73 -15.51 -2.11
C VAL A 587 -23.05 -15.71 -3.45
N VAL A 588 -21.72 -15.62 -3.40
CA VAL A 588 -20.86 -16.11 -4.47
C VAL A 588 -21.02 -17.61 -4.45
N ARG A 589 -21.60 -18.17 -5.51
CA ARG A 589 -21.62 -19.63 -5.69
C ARG A 589 -20.17 -20.06 -5.75
N ARG A 590 -19.66 -20.57 -4.62
CA ARG A 590 -18.29 -21.08 -4.53
C ARG A 590 -18.10 -22.07 -5.67
N PRO A 591 -16.97 -22.02 -6.38
CA PRO A 591 -16.77 -22.87 -7.52
C PRO A 591 -16.95 -24.32 -7.11
N LYS A 592 -17.95 -24.96 -7.71
CA LYS A 592 -18.23 -26.37 -7.48
C LYS A 592 -17.07 -27.18 -8.07
N ILE A 593 -16.38 -27.93 -7.24
CA ILE A 593 -15.41 -28.91 -7.71
C ILE A 593 -16.22 -30.11 -8.17
N THR A 594 -16.14 -30.43 -9.45
CA THR A 594 -16.69 -31.67 -9.99
C THR A 594 -15.59 -32.71 -10.01
N ALA A 595 -15.88 -33.90 -9.52
CA ALA A 595 -15.00 -35.06 -9.68
C ALA A 595 -15.75 -36.08 -10.54
N ALA A 596 -15.14 -36.51 -11.64
CA ALA A 596 -15.59 -37.64 -12.43
C ALA A 596 -14.65 -38.82 -12.16
N LEU A 597 -15.22 -39.99 -11.86
CA LEU A 597 -14.46 -41.23 -11.72
C LEU A 597 -14.71 -42.08 -12.97
N ASP A 598 -13.62 -42.43 -13.67
CA ASP A 598 -13.61 -43.42 -14.75
C ASP A 598 -12.65 -44.59 -14.41
N ARG A 599 -12.45 -45.51 -15.37
CA ARG A 599 -11.56 -46.68 -15.17
C ARG A 599 -10.07 -46.32 -15.02
N SER A 600 -9.70 -45.06 -15.27
CA SER A 600 -8.33 -44.53 -15.25
C SER A 600 -8.02 -43.68 -14.02
N GLY A 601 -9.03 -43.24 -13.25
CA GLY A 601 -8.86 -42.51 -11.99
C GLY A 601 -9.87 -41.36 -11.80
N TYR A 602 -9.54 -40.43 -10.90
CA TYR A 602 -10.34 -39.22 -10.67
C TYR A 602 -9.92 -38.10 -11.63
N ILE A 603 -10.87 -37.58 -12.39
CA ILE A 603 -10.75 -36.33 -13.13
C ILE A 603 -11.45 -35.25 -12.30
N LEU A 604 -10.67 -34.33 -11.75
CA LEU A 604 -11.20 -33.15 -11.08
C LEU A 604 -11.36 -32.01 -12.10
N SER A 605 -12.56 -31.48 -12.20
CA SER A 605 -12.91 -30.31 -13.00
C SER A 605 -13.47 -29.20 -12.12
N TRP A 606 -13.13 -27.96 -12.43
CA TRP A 606 -13.64 -26.80 -11.72
C TRP A 606 -13.72 -25.60 -12.68
N PRO A 607 -14.58 -24.61 -12.40
CA PRO A 607 -14.65 -23.38 -13.19
C PRO A 607 -13.28 -22.71 -13.28
N GLU A 608 -12.96 -22.02 -14.39
CA GLU A 608 -11.64 -21.40 -14.59
C GLU A 608 -11.23 -20.48 -13.41
N HIS A 609 -12.18 -19.74 -12.84
CA HIS A 609 -11.99 -18.88 -11.67
C HIS A 609 -11.69 -19.65 -10.36
N ALA A 610 -11.84 -20.97 -10.33
CA ALA A 610 -11.54 -21.82 -9.18
C ALA A 610 -10.09 -22.30 -9.14
N ARG A 611 -9.33 -22.14 -10.24
CA ARG A 611 -7.89 -22.52 -10.31
C ARG A 611 -7.06 -21.89 -9.18
N PHE A 612 -7.54 -20.78 -8.62
CA PHE A 612 -6.87 -20.03 -7.57
C PHE A 612 -7.12 -20.55 -6.15
N TRP A 613 -8.00 -21.55 -5.97
CA TRP A 613 -8.27 -22.18 -4.67
C TRP A 613 -7.14 -23.12 -4.21
N GLN A 614 -5.99 -23.12 -4.89
CA GLN A 614 -4.78 -23.88 -4.56
C GLN A 614 -5.06 -25.31 -4.10
N LEU A 615 -5.71 -26.10 -4.96
CA LEU A 615 -5.94 -27.52 -4.68
C LEU A 615 -4.59 -28.21 -4.50
N LYS A 616 -4.22 -28.55 -3.26
CA LYS A 616 -2.98 -29.23 -2.91
C LYS A 616 -3.28 -30.71 -2.67
N HIS A 617 -2.60 -31.58 -3.41
CA HIS A 617 -2.57 -33.00 -3.10
C HIS A 617 -1.70 -33.18 -1.84
N SER A 618 -2.32 -33.47 -0.70
CA SER A 618 -1.59 -33.74 0.54
C SER A 618 -1.52 -35.24 0.78
N THR A 619 -0.30 -35.76 0.93
CA THR A 619 -0.05 -37.19 1.22
C THR A 619 0.08 -37.48 2.71
N ASN A 620 0.13 -36.46 3.59
CA ASN A 620 0.44 -36.62 5.03
C ASN A 620 -0.27 -35.56 5.90
N LEU A 621 -1.58 -35.68 6.11
CA LEU A 621 -2.30 -34.89 7.13
C LEU A 621 -2.69 -35.78 8.31
N LEU A 622 -2.48 -35.28 9.52
CA LEU A 622 -2.84 -35.97 10.77
C LEU A 622 -4.35 -36.26 10.81
N SER A 623 -4.77 -37.39 11.41
CA SER A 623 -6.18 -37.85 11.50
C SER A 623 -7.12 -36.91 12.26
N GLU A 624 -6.58 -35.86 12.89
CA GLU A 624 -7.31 -34.91 13.73
C GLU A 624 -7.83 -33.69 12.94
N VAL A 625 -7.42 -33.52 11.68
CA VAL A 625 -7.78 -32.36 10.83
C VAL A 625 -8.87 -32.70 9.80
N TRP A 626 -9.49 -33.88 9.88
CA TRP A 626 -10.45 -34.38 8.89
C TRP A 626 -11.89 -34.13 9.30
N GLN A 627 -12.73 -33.83 8.31
CA GLN A 627 -14.18 -33.95 8.43
C GLN A 627 -14.65 -34.91 7.34
N ALA A 628 -15.31 -36.01 7.73
CA ALA A 628 -15.97 -36.88 6.78
C ALA A 628 -17.15 -36.12 6.15
N CYS A 629 -17.15 -36.02 4.82
CA CYS A 629 -18.24 -35.39 4.07
C CYS A 629 -18.88 -36.43 3.16
N LEU A 630 -20.17 -36.70 3.36
CA LEU A 630 -20.97 -37.51 2.46
C LEU A 630 -21.41 -36.63 1.28
N VAL A 631 -20.77 -36.81 0.14
CA VAL A 631 -21.13 -36.09 -1.09
C VAL A 631 -22.06 -36.97 -1.93
N PRO A 632 -23.27 -36.50 -2.29
CA PRO A 632 -24.18 -37.26 -3.13
C PRO A 632 -23.57 -37.54 -4.50
N VAL A 633 -23.61 -38.80 -4.91
CA VAL A 633 -23.11 -39.27 -6.20
C VAL A 633 -24.24 -39.29 -7.22
N THR A 634 -23.96 -38.82 -8.43
CA THR A 634 -24.87 -38.97 -9.58
C THR A 634 -24.21 -39.77 -10.68
N MET A 635 -24.94 -40.75 -11.22
CA MET A 635 -24.50 -41.53 -12.38
C MET A 635 -24.98 -40.85 -13.65
N VAL A 636 -24.05 -40.43 -14.52
CA VAL A 636 -24.35 -39.82 -15.82
C VAL A 636 -23.55 -40.55 -16.89
N GLY A 637 -24.23 -41.28 -17.78
CA GLY A 637 -23.56 -41.96 -18.90
C GLY A 637 -22.57 -43.06 -18.52
N GLY A 638 -22.71 -43.67 -17.33
CA GLY A 638 -21.77 -44.67 -16.81
C GLY A 638 -20.58 -44.09 -16.04
N GLU A 639 -20.48 -42.76 -15.94
CA GLU A 639 -19.51 -42.05 -15.10
C GLU A 639 -20.13 -41.70 -13.75
N CYS A 640 -19.36 -41.92 -12.68
CA CYS A 640 -19.70 -41.45 -11.34
C CYS A 640 -19.26 -40.00 -11.22
N ARG A 641 -20.22 -39.09 -11.04
CA ARG A 641 -19.98 -37.65 -10.86
C ARG A 641 -20.29 -37.22 -9.44
N LEU A 642 -19.32 -36.54 -8.83
CA LEU A 642 -19.42 -35.92 -7.51
C LEU A 642 -19.33 -34.40 -7.66
N VAL A 643 -20.11 -33.68 -6.87
CA VAL A 643 -20.06 -32.21 -6.82
C VAL A 643 -19.72 -31.80 -5.38
N ILE A 644 -18.51 -31.29 -5.19
CA ILE A 644 -18.01 -30.81 -3.90
C ILE A 644 -18.17 -29.29 -3.86
N GLU A 645 -18.92 -28.80 -2.88
CA GLU A 645 -19.00 -27.38 -2.54
C GLU A 645 -18.05 -27.11 -1.37
N PRO A 646 -16.97 -26.32 -1.56
CA PRO A 646 -16.04 -26.01 -0.48
C PRO A 646 -16.73 -25.28 0.68
N SER A 647 -16.68 -25.83 1.89
CA SER A 647 -17.13 -25.16 3.11
C SER A 647 -15.99 -24.39 3.79
N MET A 648 -16.32 -23.37 4.60
CA MET A 648 -15.36 -22.70 5.50
C MET A 648 -15.57 -23.21 6.94
N PRO A 649 -14.51 -23.39 7.75
CA PRO A 649 -13.07 -23.23 7.44
C PRO A 649 -12.58 -24.27 6.41
N PRO A 650 -11.36 -24.15 5.82
CA PRO A 650 -10.87 -25.07 4.80
C PRO A 650 -10.98 -26.53 5.26
N VAL A 651 -11.88 -27.28 4.63
CA VAL A 651 -12.11 -28.69 4.94
C VAL A 651 -11.25 -29.54 4.01
N PHE A 652 -10.50 -30.47 4.59
CA PHE A 652 -9.81 -31.50 3.84
C PHE A 652 -10.81 -32.60 3.47
N TYR A 653 -11.05 -32.77 2.18
CA TYR A 653 -11.92 -33.81 1.65
C TYR A 653 -11.11 -35.06 1.33
N ARG A 654 -11.45 -36.19 1.95
CA ARG A 654 -10.95 -37.50 1.58
C ARG A 654 -11.99 -38.21 0.71
N LEU A 655 -11.59 -38.59 -0.49
CA LEU A 655 -12.41 -39.42 -1.38
C LEU A 655 -12.06 -40.88 -1.07
N ASP A 656 -12.87 -41.52 -0.22
CA ASP A 656 -12.78 -42.97 -0.03
C ASP A 656 -13.52 -43.68 -1.17
N SER A 657 -12.90 -44.72 -1.72
CA SER A 657 -13.52 -45.56 -2.75
C SER A 657 -14.83 -46.16 -2.20
N ILE A 658 -15.95 -45.83 -2.82
CA ILE A 658 -17.21 -46.53 -2.58
C ILE A 658 -17.11 -47.87 -3.34
N PRO A 659 -17.39 -49.03 -2.70
CA PRO A 659 -17.32 -50.35 -3.33
C PRO A 659 -18.15 -50.49 -4.61
#